data_AF-A0ABC9PAD5-F1
#
_entry.id   AF-A0ABC9PAD5-F1
#
_cell.length_a   1.000
_cell.length_b   1.000
_cell.length_c   1.000
_cell.angle_alpha   90.00
_cell.angle_beta   90.00
_cell.angle_gamma   90.00
#
_symmetry.space_group_name_H-M   'P 1'
#
loop_
_entity.id
_entity.type
_entity.pdbx_description
1 polymer ?
#
loop_
_entity_poly.entity_id
_entity_poly.type
_entity_poly.pdbx_seq_one_letter_code
_entity_poly.pdbx_strand_id
1 'polypeptide(L)'
;FSNLILQFAYLEKQGAYYNQTQPDDLTISFNPNIRVYNYDMISGVDYKIDISKPVGERIVDAKIDGQPLDPAKEYTIAMNNYRYGGLASQGIQVGEPIKNSDPETLRGMIVDYIKKKGTLDPEQEIERNWSIIGTNFDEKWRAKAIELVNDGTLQIPTSPDGRTPNAAAITKQDVRNAGFDLDNAYTIMHTNDVHGRLEAGKGELGMARLKTFKDQENPTLMVDAGDVFQGLPISNFSKGADMAKAMNEVGYDAMAVGNHEFDFGLEIALGYKDQLNFPILSSNTYYKDGSGRVFDPYTIVEKAGKKFAIVGVTTPETATKIHPKNVEKVTFKDPIPEVEAVINEIKEKYADIQAFVVTGHLGVDETTPHIWRGDTLAETLSQTYPELDITVIDGHSHTAVESGKRYGKVIYAQTGNYLNNVGIVTAPESEPTKKTAKLISAAELLELPENPAVKAIVDEARTNFNAENEKVIVDYIPFTLDGQRENVRTRETNLGNLIGDAIMSYGQDAFSQPADFAVTNGGGIRADIKQGPIKVGDVIAVLPFGNSIAQIQVTGAQVKEMFEMSVRSIPQKDENGTILLDDAGQPKLGANGGFLHVSSSIRIHYDSTKPGTRLASDEGNETGQTIVGSRVLGIEIKNRQTQKFEPLDEKKQYRMATNDFLAAGGDGYDMLGGEREEGISLDAVLIEYLKSATSLRLYRAATTIDLAQYKEPFPGERIVSISEEAYKELIGGGETPTPDPKPDPTPETPVATNKQNQAGARQSNPSVTEKKKYGGFLPKTGTETETLALYGLLFVGLSSSGWYIYKRRNKAS
;
A
#
# COMPACT_ATOMS: atom_id res chain seq x y z
N PHE A 1 37.75 64.01 2.61
CA PHE A 1 37.42 62.63 3.02
C PHE A 1 37.36 62.45 4.54
N SER A 2 38.29 63.01 5.34
CA SER A 2 38.37 62.77 6.79
C SER A 2 37.28 63.37 7.70
N ASN A 3 36.46 64.33 7.24
CA ASN A 3 35.40 64.94 8.06
C ASN A 3 33.98 64.40 7.80
N LEU A 4 33.78 63.49 6.83
CA LEU A 4 32.43 63.00 6.47
C LEU A 4 31.94 61.82 7.33
N ILE A 5 32.79 61.28 8.21
CA ILE A 5 32.58 60.00 8.91
C ILE A 5 31.93 60.19 10.31
N LEU A 6 31.90 61.42 10.84
CA LEU A 6 31.55 61.67 12.24
C LEU A 6 30.05 61.75 12.56
N GLN A 7 29.16 61.94 11.59
CA GLN A 7 27.71 62.07 11.87
C GLN A 7 26.95 60.72 11.86
N PHE A 8 27.36 59.75 11.05
CA PHE A 8 26.83 58.37 11.14
C PHE A 8 27.34 57.61 12.37
N ALA A 9 28.44 58.06 12.99
CA ALA A 9 29.14 57.37 14.07
C ALA A 9 28.26 57.08 15.32
N TYR A 10 27.21 57.86 15.57
CA TYR A 10 26.30 57.60 16.69
C TYR A 10 25.39 56.40 16.44
N LEU A 11 24.70 56.36 15.29
CA LEU A 11 23.84 55.24 14.89
C LEU A 11 24.67 53.96 14.67
N GLU A 12 25.82 54.06 14.01
CA GLU A 12 26.74 52.92 13.80
C GLU A 12 27.21 52.28 15.10
N LYS A 13 27.36 53.08 16.17
CA LYS A 13 27.69 52.57 17.50
C LYS A 13 26.58 51.73 18.13
N GLN A 14 25.32 52.00 17.79
CA GLN A 14 24.20 51.14 18.16
C GLN A 14 24.23 49.85 17.34
N GLY A 15 24.54 49.95 16.03
CA GLY A 15 24.81 48.79 15.18
C GLY A 15 25.95 47.90 15.68
N ALA A 16 26.96 48.48 16.34
CA ALA A 16 28.09 47.77 16.93
C ALA A 16 27.73 46.91 18.17
N TYR A 17 26.55 47.10 18.78
CA TYR A 17 26.07 46.30 19.90
C TYR A 17 25.79 44.84 19.52
N TYR A 18 25.47 44.60 18.26
CA TYR A 18 25.28 43.26 17.71
C TYR A 18 26.61 42.67 17.25
N ASN A 19 26.78 41.35 17.32
CA ASN A 19 27.88 40.68 16.62
C ASN A 19 27.57 40.61 15.12
N GLN A 20 28.59 40.39 14.27
CA GLN A 20 28.37 40.20 12.84
C GLN A 20 27.87 38.77 12.58
N THR A 21 26.75 38.62 11.88
CA THR A 21 26.19 37.30 11.57
C THR A 21 27.11 36.47 10.69
N GLN A 22 27.29 35.20 11.07
CA GLN A 22 28.01 34.18 10.31
C GLN A 22 27.03 33.21 9.62
N PRO A 23 27.45 32.47 8.56
CA PRO A 23 26.55 31.58 7.81
C PRO A 23 25.89 30.46 8.62
N ASP A 24 26.56 29.97 9.67
CA ASP A 24 26.06 28.89 10.54
C ASP A 24 25.32 29.38 11.79
N ASP A 25 25.18 30.69 11.98
CA ASP A 25 24.42 31.25 13.10
C ASP A 25 22.93 30.87 12.98
N LEU A 26 22.31 30.59 14.12
CA LEU A 26 20.87 30.32 14.25
C LEU A 26 20.18 31.36 15.14
N THR A 27 20.95 32.20 15.85
CA THR A 27 20.46 33.33 16.65
C THR A 27 21.27 34.60 16.38
N ILE A 28 20.66 35.76 16.63
CA ILE A 28 21.40 37.03 16.77
C ILE A 28 22.18 36.96 18.08
N SER A 29 23.34 37.61 18.18
CA SER A 29 24.08 37.74 19.45
C SER A 29 24.64 39.15 19.69
N PHE A 30 25.00 39.44 20.95
CA PHE A 30 25.40 40.78 21.41
C PHE A 30 26.89 40.84 21.78
N ASN A 31 27.52 41.97 21.47
CA ASN A 31 28.94 42.22 21.71
C ASN A 31 29.22 42.37 23.22
N PRO A 32 29.96 41.44 23.86
CA PRO A 32 30.17 41.46 25.31
C PRO A 32 31.00 42.66 25.79
N ASN A 33 31.74 43.32 24.90
CA ASN A 33 32.53 44.51 25.22
C ASN A 33 31.66 45.78 25.31
N ILE A 34 30.44 45.77 24.76
CA ILE A 34 29.50 46.88 24.84
C ILE A 34 28.45 46.55 25.89
N ARG A 35 28.42 47.34 26.96
CA ARG A 35 27.41 47.18 28.01
C ARG A 35 26.03 47.55 27.48
N VAL A 36 25.01 46.78 27.82
CA VAL A 36 23.61 46.98 27.36
C VAL A 36 23.08 48.40 27.62
N TYR A 37 23.50 49.07 28.70
CA TYR A 37 23.12 50.47 28.99
C TYR A 37 23.78 51.51 28.07
N ASN A 38 24.67 51.10 27.17
CA ASN A 38 25.22 51.93 26.09
C ASN A 38 24.52 51.70 24.75
N TYR A 39 23.61 50.72 24.63
CA TYR A 39 22.72 50.57 23.50
C TYR A 39 21.54 51.53 23.65
N ASP A 40 21.41 52.47 22.73
CA ASP A 40 20.35 53.47 22.70
C ASP A 40 19.27 53.08 21.67
N MET A 41 18.01 53.21 22.06
CA MET A 41 16.87 53.17 21.14
C MET A 41 16.50 54.61 20.77
N ILE A 42 16.27 54.85 19.48
CA ILE A 42 16.02 56.18 18.92
C ILE A 42 14.61 56.20 18.31
N SER A 43 13.86 57.27 18.58
CA SER A 43 12.51 57.54 18.03
C SER A 43 12.61 58.73 17.06
N GLY A 44 11.70 58.82 16.09
CA GLY A 44 11.70 59.86 15.06
C GLY A 44 12.77 59.71 13.96
N VAL A 45 13.41 58.55 13.88
CA VAL A 45 14.34 58.16 12.80
C VAL A 45 13.95 56.76 12.33
N ASP A 46 13.65 56.58 11.05
CA ASP A 46 13.51 55.23 10.48
C ASP A 46 14.90 54.70 10.11
N TYR A 47 15.28 53.47 10.48
CA TYR A 47 16.57 52.88 10.12
C TYR A 47 16.56 51.35 10.17
N LYS A 48 17.54 50.70 9.54
CA LYS A 48 17.75 49.25 9.62
C LYS A 48 19.19 48.97 10.04
N ILE A 49 19.36 47.97 10.91
CA ILE A 49 20.68 47.49 11.33
C ILE A 49 20.98 46.21 10.56
N ASP A 50 21.80 46.31 9.53
CA ASP A 50 22.31 45.18 8.75
C ASP A 50 23.52 44.55 9.45
N ILE A 51 23.27 43.49 10.21
CA ILE A 51 24.30 42.80 10.99
C ILE A 51 25.14 41.81 10.17
N SER A 52 24.86 41.67 8.86
CA SER A 52 25.78 40.97 7.94
C SER A 52 27.04 41.79 7.64
N LYS A 53 26.99 43.12 7.85
CA LYS A 53 28.06 44.07 7.52
C LYS A 53 29.07 44.30 8.64
N PRO A 54 30.30 44.74 8.31
CA PRO A 54 31.27 45.16 9.31
C PRO A 54 30.76 46.37 10.13
N VAL A 55 31.27 46.50 11.35
CA VAL A 55 30.96 47.66 12.23
C VAL A 55 31.39 48.96 11.55
N GLY A 56 30.49 49.94 11.47
CA GLY A 56 30.72 51.21 10.76
C GLY A 56 30.00 51.31 9.40
N GLU A 57 29.38 50.23 8.93
CA GLU A 57 28.61 50.18 7.68
C GLU A 57 27.20 49.56 7.85
N ARG A 58 26.75 49.35 9.09
CA ARG A 58 25.54 48.55 9.40
C ARG A 58 24.24 49.31 9.28
N ILE A 59 24.26 50.63 9.41
CA ILE A 59 23.06 51.45 9.41
C ILE A 59 22.69 51.75 7.96
N VAL A 60 21.57 51.18 7.53
CA VAL A 60 21.05 51.35 6.18
C VAL A 60 19.63 51.91 6.21
N ASP A 61 19.23 52.53 5.11
CA ASP A 61 17.88 53.10 4.92
C ASP A 61 17.48 54.15 5.97
N ALA A 62 18.46 54.81 6.59
CA ALA A 62 18.26 55.81 7.63
C ALA A 62 17.54 57.06 7.08
N LYS A 63 16.39 57.41 7.67
CA LYS A 63 15.52 58.51 7.24
C LYS A 63 14.95 59.30 8.43
N ILE A 64 14.67 60.57 8.19
CA ILE A 64 13.91 61.45 9.08
C ILE A 64 12.83 62.14 8.23
N ASP A 65 11.58 62.13 8.69
CA ASP A 65 10.41 62.60 7.93
C ASP A 65 10.32 61.97 6.52
N GLY A 66 10.69 60.69 6.40
CA GLY A 66 10.76 59.95 5.13
C GLY A 66 11.92 60.32 4.18
N GLN A 67 12.69 61.38 4.49
CA GLN A 67 13.86 61.80 3.70
C GLN A 67 15.13 61.11 4.20
N PRO A 68 16.05 60.68 3.32
CA PRO A 68 17.33 60.10 3.72
C PRO A 68 18.11 61.02 4.68
N LEU A 69 18.81 60.42 5.64
CA LEU A 69 19.69 61.15 6.57
C LEU A 69 20.86 61.79 5.80
N ASP A 70 21.02 63.11 5.96
CA ASP A 70 22.07 63.90 5.29
C ASP A 70 23.26 64.09 6.24
N PRO A 71 24.44 63.50 5.97
CA PRO A 71 25.62 63.59 6.83
C PRO A 71 26.32 64.97 6.80
N ALA A 72 25.78 65.96 6.08
CA ALA A 72 26.20 67.36 6.14
C ALA A 72 25.24 68.24 6.95
N LYS A 73 24.08 67.73 7.37
CA LYS A 73 23.02 68.51 8.05
C LYS A 73 23.14 68.39 9.57
N GLU A 74 22.96 69.52 10.26
CA GLU A 74 22.82 69.51 11.72
C GLU A 74 21.42 69.04 12.14
N TYR A 75 21.36 68.09 13.07
CA TYR A 75 20.12 67.56 13.64
C TYR A 75 20.06 67.84 15.14
N THR A 76 18.89 68.24 15.64
CA THR A 76 18.63 68.39 17.07
C THR A 76 18.09 67.07 17.62
N ILE A 77 18.71 66.53 18.66
CA ILE A 77 18.31 65.28 19.31
C ILE A 77 17.93 65.53 20.77
N ALA A 78 16.87 64.88 21.24
CA ALA A 78 16.50 64.86 22.65
C ALA A 78 17.08 63.61 23.33
N MET A 79 17.81 63.77 24.43
CA MET A 79 18.35 62.66 25.21
C MET A 79 18.47 63.02 26.69
N ASN A 80 18.61 62.01 27.55
CA ASN A 80 18.85 62.25 28.98
C ASN A 80 20.30 62.69 29.25
N ASN A 81 20.49 63.44 30.33
CA ASN A 81 21.79 64.00 30.74
C ASN A 81 22.90 62.95 30.96
N TYR A 82 22.55 61.75 31.45
CA TYR A 82 23.49 60.65 31.65
C TYR A 82 24.05 60.13 30.31
N ARG A 83 23.20 59.93 29.30
CA ARG A 83 23.64 59.55 27.95
C ARG A 83 24.39 60.69 27.25
N TYR A 84 23.95 61.94 27.39
CA TYR A 84 24.70 63.11 26.85
C TYR A 84 26.16 63.13 27.36
N GLY A 85 26.35 63.07 28.69
CA GLY A 85 27.69 63.02 29.28
C GLY A 85 28.48 61.77 28.89
N GLY A 86 27.79 60.61 28.78
CA GLY A 86 28.36 59.36 28.30
C GLY A 86 28.93 59.49 26.87
N LEU A 87 28.16 60.03 25.93
CA LEU A 87 28.57 60.19 24.53
C LEU A 87 29.71 61.20 24.38
N ALA A 88 29.65 62.33 25.11
CA ALA A 88 30.74 63.30 25.16
C ALA A 88 32.06 62.67 25.65
N SER A 89 32.02 61.88 26.74
CA SER A 89 33.20 61.18 27.25
C SER A 89 33.77 60.12 26.30
N GLN A 90 32.97 59.67 25.33
CA GLN A 90 33.34 58.69 24.31
C GLN A 90 33.81 59.34 23.00
N GLY A 91 34.02 60.66 22.98
CA GLY A 91 34.52 61.39 21.81
C GLY A 91 33.50 61.58 20.68
N ILE A 92 32.22 61.29 20.92
CA ILE A 92 31.15 61.61 19.97
C ILE A 92 30.84 63.10 20.12
N GLN A 93 30.93 63.84 19.03
CA GLN A 93 30.77 65.29 19.03
C GLN A 93 29.30 65.68 19.21
N VAL A 94 28.87 65.75 20.47
CA VAL A 94 27.65 66.45 20.90
C VAL A 94 27.95 67.93 21.08
N GLY A 95 27.15 68.79 20.43
CA GLY A 95 27.19 70.24 20.65
C GLY A 95 26.59 70.64 22.00
N GLU A 96 26.83 71.89 22.41
CA GLU A 96 26.30 72.43 23.68
C GLU A 96 24.78 72.24 23.82
N PRO A 97 24.25 71.98 25.02
CA PRO A 97 22.82 71.71 25.20
C PRO A 97 21.95 72.92 24.83
N ILE A 98 21.23 72.80 23.70
CA ILE A 98 20.34 73.86 23.18
C ILE A 98 19.21 74.20 24.17
N LYS A 99 18.77 73.20 24.95
CA LYS A 99 17.81 73.34 26.06
C LYS A 99 18.08 72.26 27.11
N ASN A 100 18.16 72.68 28.38
CA ASN A 100 18.12 71.77 29.53
C ASN A 100 16.69 71.76 30.12
N SER A 101 16.24 70.63 30.67
CA SER A 101 14.88 70.49 31.23
C SER A 101 14.79 70.80 32.72
N ASP A 102 15.92 71.01 33.41
CA ASP A 102 15.99 71.35 34.84
C ASP A 102 14.96 72.45 35.22
N PRO A 103 13.99 72.21 36.14
CA PRO A 103 13.89 71.10 37.10
C PRO A 103 12.94 69.93 36.72
N GLU A 104 12.42 69.87 35.49
CA GLU A 104 11.54 68.77 35.05
C GLU A 104 12.31 67.45 34.96
N THR A 105 11.98 66.52 35.86
CA THR A 105 12.55 65.18 35.87
C THR A 105 11.95 64.30 34.77
N LEU A 106 12.76 63.40 34.19
CA LEU A 106 12.31 62.42 33.20
C LEU A 106 11.08 61.59 33.66
N ARG A 107 11.01 61.27 34.97
CA ARG A 107 9.84 60.58 35.56
C ARG A 107 8.58 61.45 35.52
N GLY A 108 8.71 62.75 35.78
CA GLY A 108 7.62 63.72 35.64
C GLY A 108 7.13 63.79 34.19
N MET A 109 8.04 63.93 33.23
CA MET A 109 7.70 63.95 31.80
C MET A 109 6.95 62.70 31.34
N ILE A 110 7.39 61.50 31.76
CA ILE A 110 6.68 60.25 31.45
C ILE A 110 5.28 60.24 32.09
N VAL A 111 5.16 60.63 33.36
CA VAL A 111 3.87 60.72 34.05
C VAL A 111 2.92 61.70 33.35
N ASP A 112 3.41 62.86 32.93
CA ASP A 112 2.58 63.88 32.29
C ASP A 112 2.27 63.54 30.82
N TYR A 113 3.16 62.83 30.11
CA TYR A 113 2.84 62.20 28.82
C TYR A 113 1.69 61.20 28.95
N ILE A 114 1.78 60.26 29.92
CA ILE A 114 0.74 59.25 30.15
C ILE A 114 -0.59 59.90 30.56
N LYS A 115 -0.58 60.88 31.46
CA LYS A 115 -1.79 61.66 31.81
C LYS A 115 -2.40 62.38 30.61
N LYS A 116 -1.57 62.97 29.74
CA LYS A 116 -2.01 63.73 28.56
C LYS A 116 -2.59 62.82 27.48
N LYS A 117 -2.02 61.62 27.28
CA LYS A 117 -2.54 60.59 26.37
C LYS A 117 -3.81 59.92 26.93
N GLY A 118 -3.88 59.70 28.24
CA GLY A 118 -5.00 59.05 28.93
C GLY A 118 -5.04 57.53 28.72
N THR A 119 -5.15 57.10 27.47
CA THR A 119 -5.07 55.69 27.06
C THR A 119 -3.85 55.50 26.17
N LEU A 120 -3.07 54.45 26.44
CA LEU A 120 -1.94 54.02 25.61
C LEU A 120 -2.40 52.80 24.80
N ASP A 121 -2.56 52.97 23.49
CA ASP A 121 -2.84 51.87 22.55
C ASP A 121 -1.50 51.39 21.95
N PRO A 122 -1.06 50.14 22.21
CA PRO A 122 0.22 49.64 21.69
C PRO A 122 0.37 49.74 20.16
N GLU A 123 -0.71 49.62 19.37
CA GLU A 123 -0.63 49.76 17.91
C GLU A 123 -0.45 51.22 17.45
N GLN A 124 -0.68 52.20 18.34
CA GLN A 124 -0.48 53.63 18.08
C GLN A 124 0.77 54.20 18.76
N GLU A 125 1.24 53.61 19.86
CA GLU A 125 2.40 54.08 20.63
C GLU A 125 3.72 53.36 20.26
N ILE A 126 3.68 52.20 19.60
CA ILE A 126 4.89 51.49 19.14
C ILE A 126 5.33 52.02 17.77
N GLU A 127 6.37 52.86 17.76
CA GLU A 127 7.10 53.19 16.53
C GLU A 127 7.77 51.93 15.98
N ARG A 128 7.41 51.52 14.76
CA ARG A 128 8.07 50.43 14.00
C ARG A 128 9.23 50.97 13.15
N ASN A 129 9.95 51.94 13.71
CA ASN A 129 10.95 52.75 13.02
C ASN A 129 12.32 52.05 12.90
N TRP A 130 12.52 50.89 13.51
CA TRP A 130 13.76 50.14 13.32
C TRP A 130 13.58 48.62 13.23
N SER A 131 14.51 47.98 12.54
CA SER A 131 14.60 46.53 12.45
C SER A 131 16.04 46.04 12.28
N ILE A 132 16.27 44.77 12.60
CA ILE A 132 17.53 44.08 12.33
C ILE A 132 17.35 43.26 11.05
N ILE A 133 18.33 43.36 10.14
CA ILE A 133 18.39 42.59 8.88
C ILE A 133 19.79 41.99 8.72
N GLY A 134 20.01 41.21 7.66
CA GLY A 134 21.30 40.55 7.42
C GLY A 134 21.43 39.18 8.09
N THR A 135 20.33 38.63 8.62
CA THR A 135 20.23 37.25 9.09
C THR A 135 19.70 36.34 7.98
N ASN A 136 20.33 35.19 7.76
CA ASN A 136 19.86 34.16 6.83
C ASN A 136 19.80 32.80 7.56
N PHE A 137 18.96 32.74 8.59
CA PHE A 137 18.86 31.55 9.44
C PHE A 137 18.22 30.38 8.70
N ASP A 138 18.79 29.20 8.84
CA ASP A 138 18.16 27.97 8.41
C ASP A 138 17.01 27.63 9.39
N GLU A 139 15.77 27.75 8.92
CA GLU A 139 14.58 27.63 9.77
C GLU A 139 14.44 26.24 10.43
N LYS A 140 14.88 25.15 9.78
CA LYS A 140 14.84 23.81 10.38
C LYS A 140 15.82 23.72 11.56
N TRP A 141 17.06 24.15 11.31
CA TRP A 141 18.09 24.19 12.34
C TRP A 141 17.76 25.17 13.47
N ARG A 142 17.17 26.32 13.16
CA ARG A 142 16.71 27.32 14.14
C ARG A 142 15.55 26.80 14.99
N ALA A 143 14.57 26.11 14.39
CA ALA A 143 13.49 25.47 15.14
C ALA A 143 14.03 24.44 16.15
N LYS A 144 14.99 23.60 15.74
CA LYS A 144 15.65 22.64 16.65
C LYS A 144 16.47 23.35 17.74
N ALA A 145 17.20 24.41 17.41
CA ALA A 145 17.92 25.20 18.40
C ALA A 145 16.96 25.81 19.44
N ILE A 146 15.77 26.26 19.03
CA ILE A 146 14.73 26.77 19.94
C ILE A 146 14.16 25.66 20.83
N GLU A 147 13.90 24.46 20.29
CA GLU A 147 13.49 23.27 21.06
C GLU A 147 14.52 22.97 22.17
N LEU A 148 15.79 22.80 21.79
CA LEU A 148 16.88 22.45 22.70
C LEU A 148 17.20 23.54 23.73
N VAL A 149 16.95 24.83 23.41
CA VAL A 149 17.06 25.91 24.40
C VAL A 149 15.90 25.89 25.39
N ASN A 150 14.69 25.56 24.92
CA ASN A 150 13.49 25.51 25.77
C ASN A 150 13.46 24.29 26.70
N ASP A 151 14.01 23.14 26.28
CA ASP A 151 14.15 21.95 27.14
C ASP A 151 15.39 22.01 28.05
N GLY A 152 16.36 22.88 27.74
CA GLY A 152 17.57 23.14 28.51
C GLY A 152 18.81 22.37 28.05
N THR A 153 18.73 21.57 27.00
CA THR A 153 19.86 20.85 26.38
C THR A 153 20.90 21.82 25.83
N LEU A 154 20.46 22.91 25.20
CA LEU A 154 21.32 24.04 24.82
C LEU A 154 21.14 25.21 25.80
N GLN A 155 22.25 25.87 26.11
CA GLN A 155 22.29 27.04 26.99
C GLN A 155 22.67 28.27 26.18
N ILE A 156 21.94 29.38 26.35
CA ILE A 156 22.24 30.63 25.66
C ILE A 156 23.60 31.17 26.15
N PRO A 157 24.61 31.36 25.27
CA PRO A 157 25.94 31.80 25.68
C PRO A 157 25.87 33.16 26.42
N THR A 158 26.54 33.27 27.56
CA THR A 158 26.55 34.51 28.37
C THR A 158 28.00 34.95 28.59
N SER A 159 28.24 36.27 28.70
CA SER A 159 29.59 36.80 28.95
C SER A 159 30.20 36.24 30.24
N PRO A 160 31.53 36.13 30.36
CA PRO A 160 32.20 35.58 31.56
C PRO A 160 31.88 36.30 32.88
N ASP A 161 31.39 37.53 32.82
CA ASP A 161 30.97 38.32 33.98
C ASP A 161 29.44 38.31 34.24
N GLY A 162 28.68 37.53 33.45
CA GLY A 162 27.23 37.36 33.59
C GLY A 162 26.38 38.56 33.12
N ARG A 163 26.99 39.59 32.52
CA ARG A 163 26.32 40.89 32.28
C ARG A 163 25.78 41.10 30.87
N THR A 164 26.27 40.33 29.90
CA THR A 164 25.72 40.31 28.53
C THR A 164 25.16 38.91 28.28
N PRO A 165 23.82 38.72 28.36
CA PRO A 165 23.20 37.48 27.90
C PRO A 165 23.38 37.35 26.39
N ASN A 166 23.29 36.15 25.84
CA ASN A 166 23.37 35.90 24.39
C ASN A 166 24.61 36.54 23.73
N ALA A 167 25.77 36.37 24.37
CA ALA A 167 27.05 37.01 24.01
C ALA A 167 27.73 36.41 22.76
N ALA A 168 27.28 35.22 22.34
CA ALA A 168 27.65 34.54 21.11
C ALA A 168 26.38 33.90 20.52
N ALA A 169 26.33 33.73 19.20
CA ALA A 169 25.20 33.08 18.55
C ALA A 169 25.21 31.59 18.89
N ILE A 170 24.02 30.98 18.94
CA ILE A 170 23.90 29.53 18.83
C ILE A 170 24.08 29.20 17.36
N THR A 171 24.94 28.24 17.05
CA THR A 171 25.28 27.83 15.69
C THR A 171 24.73 26.44 15.36
N LYS A 172 24.74 26.06 14.08
CA LYS A 172 24.54 24.66 13.67
C LYS A 172 25.51 23.71 14.40
N GLN A 173 26.75 24.13 14.65
CA GLN A 173 27.72 23.31 15.36
C GLN A 173 27.35 23.08 16.82
N ASP A 174 26.71 24.04 17.50
CA ASP A 174 26.23 23.84 18.87
C ASP A 174 25.11 22.80 18.94
N VAL A 175 24.18 22.83 17.98
CA VAL A 175 23.13 21.81 17.82
C VAL A 175 23.75 20.41 17.57
N ARG A 176 24.78 20.31 16.71
CA ARG A 176 25.55 19.07 16.53
C ARG A 176 26.29 18.62 17.79
N ASN A 177 26.88 19.55 18.54
CA ASN A 177 27.55 19.26 19.82
C ASN A 177 26.57 18.76 20.89
N ALA A 178 25.29 19.16 20.82
CA ALA A 178 24.20 18.63 21.64
C ALA A 178 23.72 17.23 21.20
N GLY A 179 24.27 16.67 20.12
CA GLY A 179 23.94 15.34 19.61
C GLY A 179 22.82 15.31 18.56
N PHE A 180 22.52 16.43 17.89
CA PHE A 180 21.49 16.54 16.87
C PHE A 180 22.08 17.07 15.57
N ASP A 181 22.01 16.30 14.48
CA ASP A 181 22.50 16.72 13.17
C ASP A 181 21.39 16.53 12.13
N LEU A 182 20.66 17.61 11.84
CA LEU A 182 19.51 17.58 10.93
C LEU A 182 19.88 17.21 9.50
N ASP A 183 21.16 17.31 9.12
CA ASP A 183 21.65 16.86 7.83
C ASP A 183 21.77 15.32 7.75
N ASN A 184 21.59 14.60 8.87
CA ASN A 184 21.52 13.15 8.93
C ASN A 184 20.08 12.61 9.05
N ALA A 185 19.09 13.48 9.30
CA ALA A 185 17.69 13.07 9.32
C ALA A 185 17.16 12.87 7.90
N TYR A 186 16.46 11.76 7.68
CA TYR A 186 15.78 11.51 6.41
C TYR A 186 14.55 10.62 6.60
N THR A 187 13.60 10.74 5.68
CA THR A 187 12.40 9.91 5.62
C THR A 187 12.29 9.22 4.27
N ILE A 188 11.92 7.94 4.28
CA ILE A 188 11.61 7.18 3.08
C ILE A 188 10.13 6.82 3.15
N MET A 189 9.33 7.39 2.25
CA MET A 189 7.97 6.93 1.99
C MET A 189 8.04 5.76 1.02
N HIS A 190 7.19 4.75 1.20
CA HIS A 190 7.16 3.62 0.26
C HIS A 190 5.79 2.98 0.10
N THR A 191 5.65 2.31 -1.04
CA THR A 191 4.52 1.46 -1.44
C THR A 191 5.06 0.17 -2.06
N ASN A 192 4.20 -0.84 -2.19
CA ASN A 192 4.48 -2.10 -2.86
C ASN A 192 3.15 -2.75 -3.25
N ASP A 193 3.14 -3.61 -4.27
CA ASP A 193 2.00 -4.44 -4.67
C ASP A 193 0.73 -3.59 -4.91
N VAL A 194 0.92 -2.44 -5.57
CA VAL A 194 -0.15 -1.47 -5.88
C VAL A 194 -1.19 -2.07 -6.82
N HIS A 195 -0.78 -3.03 -7.65
CA HIS A 195 -1.61 -3.79 -8.58
C HIS A 195 -2.70 -2.98 -9.30
N GLY A 196 -2.33 -1.90 -9.99
CA GLY A 196 -3.27 -1.13 -10.81
C GLY A 196 -4.36 -0.37 -10.03
N ARG A 197 -4.22 -0.14 -8.71
CA ARG A 197 -5.13 0.71 -7.90
C ARG A 197 -4.91 2.21 -8.20
N LEU A 198 -5.16 2.57 -9.46
CA LEU A 198 -5.01 3.91 -10.02
C LEU A 198 -6.00 4.89 -9.37
N GLU A 199 -7.25 4.47 -9.25
CA GLU A 199 -8.36 5.19 -8.66
C GLU A 199 -8.52 4.91 -7.17
N ALA A 200 -9.18 5.82 -6.46
CA ALA A 200 -9.67 5.55 -5.12
C ALA A 200 -10.95 4.69 -5.19
N GLY A 201 -11.06 3.74 -4.28
CA GLY A 201 -12.13 2.74 -4.25
C GLY A 201 -12.89 2.74 -2.93
N LYS A 202 -13.63 1.66 -2.65
CA LYS A 202 -14.33 1.48 -1.37
C LYS A 202 -13.36 0.99 -0.30
N GLY A 203 -12.46 1.86 0.14
CA GLY A 203 -11.37 1.57 1.08
C GLY A 203 -9.97 1.73 0.47
N GLU A 204 -9.85 1.74 -0.85
CA GLU A 204 -8.59 1.88 -1.58
C GLU A 204 -8.21 3.36 -1.73
N LEU A 205 -6.94 3.70 -1.49
CA LEU A 205 -6.46 5.09 -1.43
C LEU A 205 -6.48 5.82 -2.80
N GLY A 206 -6.01 5.13 -3.84
CA GLY A 206 -5.78 5.70 -5.18
C GLY A 206 -4.59 6.65 -5.27
N MET A 207 -4.00 6.76 -6.46
CA MET A 207 -2.77 7.54 -6.69
C MET A 207 -2.95 9.04 -6.39
N ALA A 208 -4.15 9.58 -6.59
CA ALA A 208 -4.43 11.00 -6.39
C ALA A 208 -4.41 11.44 -4.92
N ARG A 209 -4.85 10.59 -3.96
CA ARG A 209 -4.71 10.87 -2.53
C ARG A 209 -3.30 10.58 -2.03
N LEU A 210 -2.65 9.52 -2.56
CA LEU A 210 -1.25 9.21 -2.26
C LEU A 210 -0.34 10.42 -2.55
N LYS A 211 -0.55 11.10 -3.68
CA LYS A 211 0.16 12.36 -3.98
C LYS A 211 -0.12 13.46 -2.96
N THR A 212 -1.37 13.72 -2.60
CA THR A 212 -1.70 14.72 -1.56
C THR A 212 -1.01 14.41 -0.23
N PHE A 213 -0.98 13.13 0.18
CA PHE A 213 -0.31 12.70 1.39
C PHE A 213 1.22 12.89 1.31
N LYS A 214 1.83 12.50 0.19
CA LYS A 214 3.26 12.71 -0.09
C LYS A 214 3.66 14.18 -0.04
N ASP A 215 2.84 15.07 -0.61
CA ASP A 215 3.12 16.51 -0.61
C ASP A 215 2.96 17.13 0.80
N GLN A 216 2.16 16.52 1.68
CA GLN A 216 2.01 16.92 3.09
C GLN A 216 3.18 16.42 3.97
N GLU A 217 3.56 15.15 3.86
CA GLU A 217 4.68 14.58 4.63
C GLU A 217 6.05 15.06 4.10
N ASN A 218 6.13 15.42 2.82
CA ASN A 218 7.34 15.89 2.13
C ASN A 218 8.58 15.01 2.40
N PRO A 219 8.54 13.70 2.06
CA PRO A 219 9.59 12.75 2.40
C PRO A 219 10.89 13.01 1.64
N THR A 220 12.04 12.62 2.21
CA THR A 220 13.34 12.74 1.53
C THR A 220 13.40 11.89 0.26
N LEU A 221 12.87 10.68 0.33
CA LEU A 221 12.75 9.73 -0.79
C LEU A 221 11.34 9.14 -0.85
N MET A 222 10.88 8.79 -2.05
CA MET A 222 9.78 7.85 -2.25
C MET A 222 10.17 6.71 -3.19
N VAL A 223 9.95 5.46 -2.78
CA VAL A 223 10.24 4.28 -3.62
C VAL A 223 9.06 3.32 -3.68
N ASP A 224 8.95 2.55 -4.75
CA ASP A 224 8.01 1.43 -4.85
C ASP A 224 8.75 0.08 -4.92
N ALA A 225 8.23 -0.95 -4.24
CA ALA A 225 8.84 -2.27 -4.18
C ALA A 225 8.36 -3.27 -5.26
N GLY A 226 7.59 -2.83 -6.26
CA GLY A 226 7.20 -3.65 -7.42
C GLY A 226 5.73 -4.09 -7.40
N ASP A 227 5.30 -4.73 -8.50
CA ASP A 227 3.95 -5.17 -8.82
C ASP A 227 2.93 -4.02 -8.80
N VAL A 228 3.17 -3.06 -9.71
CA VAL A 228 2.39 -1.82 -9.80
C VAL A 228 1.41 -1.81 -10.97
N PHE A 229 1.79 -2.40 -12.11
CA PHE A 229 1.11 -2.14 -13.39
C PHE A 229 -0.09 -3.05 -13.68
N GLN A 230 0.01 -4.35 -13.41
CA GLN A 230 -1.09 -5.29 -13.56
C GLN A 230 -2.04 -5.23 -12.36
N GLY A 231 -3.30 -5.58 -12.55
CA GLY A 231 -4.24 -5.87 -11.48
C GLY A 231 -5.66 -5.54 -11.94
N LEU A 232 -6.14 -4.35 -11.59
CA LEU A 232 -7.49 -3.93 -11.98
C LEU A 232 -7.63 -3.67 -13.49
N PRO A 233 -8.79 -3.96 -14.10
CA PRO A 233 -9.03 -3.82 -15.54
C PRO A 233 -8.67 -2.45 -16.16
N ILE A 234 -8.86 -1.36 -15.42
CA ILE A 234 -8.50 0.00 -15.88
C ILE A 234 -6.99 0.15 -16.14
N SER A 235 -6.14 -0.49 -15.34
CA SER A 235 -4.68 -0.49 -15.52
C SER A 235 -4.24 -1.54 -16.56
N ASN A 236 -4.87 -2.73 -16.54
CA ASN A 236 -4.57 -3.80 -17.50
C ASN A 236 -4.83 -3.39 -18.95
N PHE A 237 -5.90 -2.64 -19.21
CA PHE A 237 -6.26 -2.20 -20.55
C PHE A 237 -5.14 -1.41 -21.24
N SER A 238 -4.57 -0.40 -20.56
CA SER A 238 -3.43 0.36 -21.08
C SER A 238 -2.07 -0.27 -20.76
N LYS A 239 -2.06 -1.52 -20.27
CA LYS A 239 -0.86 -2.28 -19.89
C LYS A 239 0.05 -1.49 -18.94
N GLY A 240 -0.55 -0.84 -17.94
CA GLY A 240 0.15 0.00 -16.97
C GLY A 240 0.54 1.40 -17.45
N ALA A 241 0.36 1.77 -18.73
CA ALA A 241 0.83 3.06 -19.25
C ALA A 241 0.20 4.27 -18.54
N ASP A 242 -1.08 4.21 -18.18
CA ASP A 242 -1.73 5.28 -17.42
C ASP A 242 -1.32 5.29 -15.93
N MET A 243 -0.98 4.13 -15.37
CA MET A 243 -0.38 4.04 -14.04
C MET A 243 1.03 4.65 -14.03
N ALA A 244 1.85 4.42 -15.06
CA ALA A 244 3.17 5.04 -15.21
C ALA A 244 3.07 6.59 -15.23
N LYS A 245 2.10 7.16 -15.96
CA LYS A 245 1.80 8.61 -15.91
C LYS A 245 1.48 9.07 -14.49
N ALA A 246 0.63 8.33 -13.77
CA ALA A 246 0.25 8.67 -12.41
C ALA A 246 1.45 8.62 -11.45
N MET A 247 2.28 7.57 -11.50
CA MET A 247 3.51 7.47 -10.69
C MET A 247 4.48 8.63 -10.95
N ASN A 248 4.63 9.05 -12.20
CA ASN A 248 5.46 10.22 -12.55
C ASN A 248 4.98 11.50 -11.87
N GLU A 249 3.67 11.74 -11.85
CA GLU A 249 3.06 12.92 -11.21
C GLU A 249 3.05 12.80 -9.67
N VAL A 250 2.97 11.58 -9.12
CA VAL A 250 3.25 11.36 -7.68
C VAL A 250 4.70 11.76 -7.36
N GLY A 251 5.63 11.37 -8.22
CA GLY A 251 7.05 11.71 -8.17
C GLY A 251 7.86 10.76 -7.29
N TYR A 252 7.88 9.48 -7.66
CA TYR A 252 8.79 8.48 -7.10
C TYR A 252 10.25 8.76 -7.52
N ASP A 253 11.20 8.29 -6.71
CA ASP A 253 12.64 8.38 -6.95
C ASP A 253 13.23 7.11 -7.58
N ALA A 254 12.60 5.95 -7.34
CA ALA A 254 12.95 4.66 -7.94
C ALA A 254 11.83 3.61 -7.70
N MET A 255 11.87 2.52 -8.45
CA MET A 255 11.00 1.35 -8.30
C MET A 255 11.79 0.04 -8.46
N ALA A 256 11.47 -1.01 -7.70
CA ALA A 256 11.94 -2.37 -7.99
C ALA A 256 11.07 -3.03 -9.09
N VAL A 257 11.67 -3.88 -9.91
CA VAL A 257 10.91 -4.79 -10.79
C VAL A 257 10.35 -5.94 -9.94
N GLY A 258 9.03 -6.10 -9.89
CA GLY A 258 8.35 -7.29 -9.39
C GLY A 258 8.08 -8.33 -10.48
N ASN A 259 7.34 -9.39 -10.15
CA ASN A 259 6.99 -10.43 -11.11
C ASN A 259 5.92 -9.96 -12.12
N HIS A 260 4.88 -9.28 -11.66
CA HIS A 260 3.76 -8.86 -12.49
C HIS A 260 4.10 -7.69 -13.43
N GLU A 261 5.26 -7.03 -13.26
CA GLU A 261 5.84 -6.15 -14.30
C GLU A 261 6.04 -6.87 -15.65
N PHE A 262 6.21 -8.20 -15.65
CA PHE A 262 6.39 -9.01 -16.85
C PHE A 262 5.08 -9.56 -17.44
N ASP A 263 3.90 -9.33 -16.84
CA ASP A 263 2.63 -9.95 -17.29
C ASP A 263 2.22 -9.58 -18.71
N PHE A 264 2.59 -8.38 -19.17
CA PHE A 264 2.35 -7.91 -20.54
C PHE A 264 3.52 -8.23 -21.50
N GLY A 265 4.50 -9.01 -21.04
CA GLY A 265 5.70 -9.43 -21.78
C GLY A 265 6.91 -8.51 -21.59
N LEU A 266 8.11 -9.07 -21.75
CA LEU A 266 9.39 -8.37 -21.59
C LEU A 266 9.51 -7.06 -22.39
N GLU A 267 8.90 -6.98 -23.59
CA GLU A 267 8.93 -5.77 -24.41
C GLU A 267 8.21 -4.59 -23.73
N ILE A 268 7.08 -4.84 -23.08
CA ILE A 268 6.34 -3.85 -22.30
C ILE A 268 7.10 -3.51 -21.01
N ALA A 269 7.63 -4.52 -20.32
CA ALA A 269 8.45 -4.34 -19.11
C ALA A 269 9.69 -3.44 -19.35
N LEU A 270 10.35 -3.60 -20.51
CA LEU A 270 11.44 -2.72 -20.94
C LEU A 270 10.93 -1.33 -21.33
N GLY A 271 9.78 -1.25 -22.01
CA GLY A 271 9.13 0.01 -22.41
C GLY A 271 8.68 0.89 -21.24
N TYR A 272 8.60 0.38 -20.00
CA TYR A 272 8.40 1.24 -18.83
C TYR A 272 9.56 2.20 -18.58
N LYS A 273 10.80 1.84 -18.98
CA LYS A 273 11.97 2.73 -18.84
C LYS A 273 11.84 4.04 -19.61
N ASP A 274 11.11 4.02 -20.73
CA ASP A 274 10.83 5.20 -21.56
C ASP A 274 9.57 5.96 -21.10
N GLN A 275 8.75 5.35 -20.24
CA GLN A 275 7.50 5.93 -19.72
C GLN A 275 7.65 6.52 -18.32
N LEU A 276 8.61 6.05 -17.52
CA LEU A 276 8.86 6.53 -16.16
C LEU A 276 9.93 7.62 -16.15
N ASN A 277 9.71 8.67 -15.35
CA ASN A 277 10.66 9.74 -15.09
C ASN A 277 11.71 9.38 -14.01
N PHE A 278 11.66 8.14 -13.52
CA PHE A 278 12.52 7.59 -12.47
C PHE A 278 12.90 6.14 -12.84
N PRO A 279 14.06 5.63 -12.37
CA PRO A 279 14.55 4.31 -12.79
C PRO A 279 13.75 3.16 -12.17
N ILE A 280 13.51 2.15 -12.99
CA ILE A 280 13.00 0.84 -12.60
C ILE A 280 14.16 -0.18 -12.56
N LEU A 281 14.35 -0.83 -11.41
CA LEU A 281 15.61 -1.44 -11.00
C LEU A 281 15.49 -2.94 -10.75
N SER A 282 16.50 -3.71 -11.19
CA SER A 282 16.67 -5.11 -10.80
C SER A 282 18.12 -5.55 -10.92
N SER A 283 18.72 -5.94 -9.78
CA SER A 283 20.09 -6.41 -9.73
C SER A 283 20.26 -7.83 -10.31
N ASN A 284 19.28 -8.72 -10.10
CA ASN A 284 19.44 -10.15 -10.36
C ASN A 284 18.74 -10.67 -11.64
N THR A 285 18.14 -9.79 -12.46
CA THR A 285 17.52 -10.15 -13.74
C THR A 285 18.50 -10.03 -14.91
N TYR A 286 18.76 -11.14 -15.63
CA TYR A 286 19.73 -11.24 -16.71
C TYR A 286 19.12 -11.79 -18.01
N TYR A 287 19.66 -11.39 -19.17
CA TYR A 287 19.32 -12.01 -20.45
C TYR A 287 19.94 -13.42 -20.55
N LYS A 288 19.17 -14.41 -21.02
CA LYS A 288 19.64 -15.81 -21.20
C LYS A 288 20.70 -15.97 -22.27
N ASP A 289 20.81 -15.01 -23.20
CA ASP A 289 21.82 -15.01 -24.26
C ASP A 289 23.21 -14.52 -23.78
N GLY A 290 23.32 -14.06 -22.53
CA GLY A 290 24.55 -13.54 -21.95
C GLY A 290 24.79 -12.04 -22.16
N SER A 291 23.83 -11.28 -22.71
CA SER A 291 23.96 -9.84 -22.95
C SER A 291 24.08 -8.96 -21.70
N GLY A 292 23.95 -9.53 -20.49
CA GLY A 292 24.12 -8.85 -19.21
C GLY A 292 22.81 -8.71 -18.42
N ARG A 293 22.75 -7.71 -17.53
CA ARG A 293 21.54 -7.39 -16.75
C ARG A 293 20.48 -6.75 -17.66
N VAL A 294 19.22 -7.04 -17.38
CA VAL A 294 18.07 -6.54 -18.16
C VAL A 294 17.68 -5.12 -17.72
N PHE A 295 17.81 -4.84 -16.42
CA PHE A 295 17.53 -3.56 -15.79
C PHE A 295 18.79 -3.02 -15.13
N ASP A 296 18.79 -1.73 -14.83
CA ASP A 296 19.87 -1.13 -14.05
C ASP A 296 19.80 -1.67 -12.61
N PRO A 297 20.94 -2.02 -12.00
CA PRO A 297 20.96 -2.67 -10.70
C PRO A 297 20.72 -1.70 -9.53
N TYR A 298 21.07 -0.42 -9.72
CA TYR A 298 20.90 0.64 -8.73
C TYR A 298 20.82 2.02 -9.38
N THR A 299 20.40 3.01 -8.61
CA THR A 299 20.59 4.44 -8.89
C THR A 299 21.20 5.15 -7.68
N ILE A 300 21.83 6.30 -7.91
CA ILE A 300 22.28 7.21 -6.86
C ILE A 300 21.43 8.48 -6.94
N VAL A 301 20.67 8.78 -5.90
CA VAL A 301 19.81 9.96 -5.81
C VAL A 301 20.41 10.96 -4.84
N GLU A 302 20.56 12.22 -5.26
CA GLU A 302 21.03 13.30 -4.40
C GLU A 302 19.85 14.14 -3.90
N LYS A 303 19.71 14.27 -2.58
CA LYS A 303 18.69 15.09 -1.90
C LYS A 303 19.36 15.91 -0.81
N ALA A 304 19.11 17.22 -0.77
CA ALA A 304 19.69 18.13 0.22
C ALA A 304 21.24 18.02 0.38
N GLY A 305 21.96 17.72 -0.71
CA GLY A 305 23.42 17.53 -0.69
C GLY A 305 23.90 16.20 -0.10
N LYS A 306 23.01 15.24 0.12
CA LYS A 306 23.32 13.86 0.55
C LYS A 306 22.97 12.86 -0.55
N LYS A 307 23.83 11.85 -0.74
CA LYS A 307 23.63 10.77 -1.73
C LYS A 307 23.01 9.54 -1.08
N PHE A 308 21.97 9.03 -1.70
CA PHE A 308 21.30 7.79 -1.33
C PHE A 308 21.47 6.78 -2.45
N ALA A 309 21.90 5.57 -2.11
CA ALA A 309 22.04 4.48 -3.07
C ALA A 309 20.79 3.60 -3.02
N ILE A 310 20.03 3.52 -4.13
CA ILE A 310 18.82 2.69 -4.20
C ILE A 310 19.12 1.47 -5.07
N VAL A 311 19.01 0.26 -4.52
CA VAL A 311 19.34 -1.02 -5.19
C VAL A 311 18.05 -1.81 -5.41
N GLY A 312 17.78 -2.24 -6.65
CA GLY A 312 16.61 -3.07 -6.97
C GLY A 312 16.91 -4.56 -6.90
N VAL A 313 15.93 -5.40 -6.54
CA VAL A 313 16.05 -6.87 -6.62
C VAL A 313 14.67 -7.54 -6.80
N THR A 314 14.61 -8.61 -7.61
CA THR A 314 13.36 -9.24 -8.07
C THR A 314 13.30 -10.70 -7.64
N THR A 315 12.14 -11.24 -7.26
CA THR A 315 12.02 -12.65 -6.86
C THR A 315 12.37 -13.59 -8.02
N PRO A 316 13.23 -14.61 -7.80
CA PRO A 316 13.46 -15.64 -8.81
C PRO A 316 12.22 -16.49 -9.09
N GLU A 317 11.21 -16.46 -8.22
CA GLU A 317 9.90 -17.07 -8.49
C GLU A 317 9.21 -16.47 -9.72
N THR A 318 9.61 -15.30 -10.22
CA THR A 318 9.16 -14.75 -11.52
C THR A 318 9.33 -15.76 -12.67
N ALA A 319 10.27 -16.70 -12.58
CA ALA A 319 10.44 -17.76 -13.57
C ALA A 319 9.26 -18.77 -13.63
N THR A 320 8.41 -18.83 -12.60
CA THR A 320 7.27 -19.76 -12.48
C THR A 320 5.95 -19.06 -12.20
N LYS A 321 5.94 -17.94 -11.46
CA LYS A 321 4.74 -17.19 -11.05
C LYS A 321 4.06 -16.40 -12.17
N ILE A 322 4.66 -16.33 -13.36
CA ILE A 322 4.07 -15.65 -14.52
C ILE A 322 4.23 -16.50 -15.79
N HIS A 323 3.55 -16.11 -16.87
CA HIS A 323 3.51 -16.90 -18.08
C HIS A 323 4.92 -17.09 -18.69
N PRO A 324 5.41 -18.34 -18.88
CA PRO A 324 6.78 -18.60 -19.36
C PRO A 324 7.18 -17.95 -20.68
N LYS A 325 6.22 -17.64 -21.57
CA LYS A 325 6.48 -16.91 -22.83
C LYS A 325 6.94 -15.47 -22.58
N ASN A 326 6.47 -14.84 -21.51
CA ASN A 326 6.84 -13.47 -21.15
C ASN A 326 8.29 -13.35 -20.66
N VAL A 327 8.82 -14.42 -20.04
CA VAL A 327 10.19 -14.52 -19.49
C VAL A 327 11.07 -15.50 -20.26
N GLU A 328 10.69 -15.87 -21.49
CA GLU A 328 11.44 -16.85 -22.28
C GLU A 328 12.91 -16.44 -22.50
N LYS A 329 13.18 -15.12 -22.55
CA LYS A 329 14.49 -14.49 -22.82
C LYS A 329 15.29 -14.11 -21.56
N VAL A 330 14.72 -14.19 -20.35
CA VAL A 330 15.34 -13.70 -19.11
C VAL A 330 15.44 -14.77 -18.03
N THR A 331 16.47 -14.68 -17.21
CA THR A 331 16.71 -15.56 -16.06
C THR A 331 16.97 -14.71 -14.82
N PHE A 332 16.53 -15.22 -13.68
CA PHE A 332 16.66 -14.58 -12.39
C PHE A 332 17.70 -15.36 -11.58
N LYS A 333 18.68 -14.65 -11.03
CA LYS A 333 19.73 -15.23 -10.16
C LYS A 333 19.34 -15.08 -8.68
N ASP A 334 20.08 -15.77 -7.81
CA ASP A 334 19.91 -15.64 -6.36
C ASP A 334 20.03 -14.17 -5.90
N PRO A 335 19.06 -13.63 -5.15
CA PRO A 335 19.02 -12.21 -4.76
C PRO A 335 20.22 -11.76 -3.93
N ILE A 336 20.58 -12.53 -2.89
CA ILE A 336 21.55 -12.10 -1.87
C ILE A 336 22.94 -11.83 -2.47
N PRO A 337 23.57 -12.75 -3.24
CA PRO A 337 24.89 -12.49 -3.81
C PRO A 337 24.92 -11.35 -4.83
N GLU A 338 23.83 -11.15 -5.58
CA GLU A 338 23.73 -10.07 -6.57
C GLU A 338 23.55 -8.69 -5.92
N VAL A 339 22.85 -8.61 -4.77
CA VAL A 339 22.73 -7.38 -3.96
C VAL A 339 24.04 -7.06 -3.25
N GLU A 340 24.71 -8.04 -2.64
CA GLU A 340 26.04 -7.84 -2.02
C GLU A 340 27.08 -7.37 -3.04
N ALA A 341 27.10 -7.96 -4.24
CA ALA A 341 27.98 -7.52 -5.33
C ALA A 341 27.73 -6.06 -5.72
N VAL A 342 26.47 -5.63 -5.80
CA VAL A 342 26.08 -4.25 -6.11
C VAL A 342 26.45 -3.27 -5.00
N ILE A 343 26.22 -3.63 -3.73
CA ILE A 343 26.62 -2.80 -2.58
C ILE A 343 28.14 -2.60 -2.57
N ASN A 344 28.91 -3.64 -2.86
CA ASN A 344 30.37 -3.55 -2.97
C ASN A 344 30.80 -2.64 -4.14
N GLU A 345 30.19 -2.79 -5.32
CA GLU A 345 30.44 -1.91 -6.47
C GLU A 345 30.17 -0.43 -6.15
N ILE A 346 29.08 -0.14 -5.44
CA ILE A 346 28.72 1.21 -5.01
C ILE A 346 29.76 1.74 -4.02
N LYS A 347 30.19 0.94 -3.03
CA LYS A 347 31.23 1.32 -2.05
C LYS A 347 32.59 1.61 -2.70
N GLU A 348 32.93 0.93 -3.79
CA GLU A 348 34.15 1.19 -4.55
C GLU A 348 34.07 2.49 -5.38
N LYS A 349 32.88 2.83 -5.89
CA LYS A 349 32.64 4.01 -6.74
C LYS A 349 32.32 5.30 -5.98
N TYR A 350 31.66 5.19 -4.82
CA TYR A 350 31.09 6.31 -4.09
C TYR A 350 31.47 6.25 -2.60
N ALA A 351 32.33 7.17 -2.16
CA ALA A 351 32.82 7.22 -0.79
C ALA A 351 31.86 7.94 0.19
N ASP A 352 30.82 8.60 -0.31
CA ASP A 352 29.97 9.56 0.42
C ASP A 352 28.47 9.21 0.36
N ILE A 353 28.13 7.91 0.32
CA ILE A 353 26.74 7.43 0.45
C ILE A 353 26.26 7.58 1.90
N GLN A 354 25.16 8.31 2.08
CA GLN A 354 24.51 8.54 3.37
C GLN A 354 23.76 7.31 3.88
N ALA A 355 23.03 6.62 2.98
CA ALA A 355 22.28 5.41 3.28
C ALA A 355 22.03 4.58 2.00
N PHE A 356 21.83 3.28 2.20
CA PHE A 356 21.42 2.33 1.17
C PHE A 356 19.95 1.96 1.35
N VAL A 357 19.18 2.01 0.27
CA VAL A 357 17.78 1.56 0.22
C VAL A 357 17.72 0.38 -0.75
N VAL A 358 17.61 -0.83 -0.21
CA VAL A 358 17.40 -2.03 -1.02
C VAL A 358 15.89 -2.19 -1.21
N THR A 359 15.41 -1.86 -2.39
CA THR A 359 14.02 -2.08 -2.78
C THR A 359 13.92 -3.44 -3.47
N GLY A 360 13.18 -4.34 -2.85
CA GLY A 360 13.05 -5.74 -3.26
C GLY A 360 11.61 -6.10 -3.54
N HIS A 361 11.44 -7.07 -4.43
CA HIS A 361 10.18 -7.75 -4.65
C HIS A 361 10.39 -9.23 -4.38
N LEU A 362 10.60 -9.59 -3.11
CA LEU A 362 11.12 -10.89 -2.66
C LEU A 362 10.16 -11.63 -1.72
N GLY A 363 9.48 -10.89 -0.85
CA GLY A 363 8.48 -11.42 0.08
C GLY A 363 9.03 -12.33 1.17
N VAL A 364 8.10 -12.85 1.98
CA VAL A 364 8.39 -13.72 3.13
C VAL A 364 7.54 -14.99 3.19
N ASP A 365 6.80 -15.31 2.13
CA ASP A 365 5.88 -16.45 2.06
C ASP A 365 6.53 -17.77 2.46
N GLU A 366 5.78 -18.63 3.16
CA GLU A 366 6.31 -19.91 3.65
C GLU A 366 6.78 -20.84 2.52
N THR A 367 6.21 -20.70 1.31
CA THR A 367 6.59 -21.47 0.12
C THR A 367 7.82 -20.93 -0.61
N THR A 368 8.16 -19.65 -0.45
CA THR A 368 9.34 -19.03 -1.07
C THR A 368 10.61 -19.60 -0.42
N PRO A 369 11.62 -20.06 -1.19
CA PRO A 369 12.90 -20.51 -0.64
C PRO A 369 13.54 -19.44 0.25
N HIS A 370 14.03 -19.81 1.45
CA HIS A 370 14.58 -18.86 2.42
C HIS A 370 15.65 -17.92 1.83
N ILE A 371 16.54 -18.44 0.99
CA ILE A 371 17.61 -17.65 0.32
C ILE A 371 17.09 -16.58 -0.67
N TRP A 372 15.79 -16.61 -0.98
CA TRP A 372 15.12 -15.64 -1.87
C TRP A 372 14.22 -14.66 -1.12
N ARG A 373 14.03 -14.80 0.20
CA ARG A 373 13.15 -13.91 1.00
C ARG A 373 13.82 -12.59 1.37
N GLY A 374 13.06 -11.49 1.39
CA GLY A 374 13.57 -10.17 1.73
C GLY A 374 13.98 -10.01 3.20
N ASP A 375 13.38 -10.78 4.12
CA ASP A 375 13.75 -10.76 5.54
C ASP A 375 15.08 -11.49 5.81
N THR A 376 15.38 -12.52 5.02
CA THR A 376 16.65 -13.26 5.04
C THR A 376 17.76 -12.46 4.35
N LEU A 377 17.42 -11.69 3.30
CA LEU A 377 18.30 -10.66 2.75
C LEU A 377 18.63 -9.58 3.80
N ALA A 378 17.62 -9.04 4.51
CA ALA A 378 17.83 -8.03 5.55
C ALA A 378 18.70 -8.54 6.71
N GLU A 379 18.50 -9.79 7.14
CA GLU A 379 19.38 -10.45 8.12
C GLU A 379 20.82 -10.55 7.60
N THR A 380 21.01 -11.07 6.39
CA THR A 380 22.34 -11.25 5.79
C THR A 380 23.10 -9.92 5.66
N LEU A 381 22.45 -8.90 5.11
CA LEU A 381 23.04 -7.56 4.97
C LEU A 381 23.42 -6.94 6.33
N SER A 382 22.68 -7.25 7.41
CA SER A 382 23.04 -6.79 8.76
C SER A 382 24.30 -7.43 9.33
N GLN A 383 24.66 -8.62 8.84
CA GLN A 383 25.85 -9.37 9.24
C GLN A 383 27.06 -9.06 8.35
N THR A 384 26.84 -8.93 7.03
CA THR A 384 27.88 -8.58 6.05
C THR A 384 28.31 -7.11 6.17
N TYR A 385 27.38 -6.19 6.47
CA TYR A 385 27.61 -4.75 6.48
C TYR A 385 27.18 -4.04 7.78
N PRO A 386 27.68 -4.47 8.96
CA PRO A 386 27.26 -3.91 10.26
C PRO A 386 27.65 -2.44 10.46
N GLU A 387 28.50 -1.88 9.60
CA GLU A 387 28.84 -0.46 9.58
C GLU A 387 27.78 0.41 8.87
N LEU A 388 27.15 -0.10 7.80
CA LEU A 388 26.30 0.67 6.89
C LEU A 388 24.91 0.99 7.46
N ASP A 389 24.32 2.08 6.95
CA ASP A 389 22.92 2.42 7.16
C ASP A 389 22.08 1.88 6.01
N ILE A 390 21.49 0.69 6.19
CA ILE A 390 20.68 -0.01 5.17
C ILE A 390 19.20 -0.03 5.58
N THR A 391 18.31 0.21 4.63
CA THR A 391 16.86 -0.03 4.72
C THR A 391 16.47 -1.03 3.64
N VAL A 392 15.78 -2.11 4.00
CA VAL A 392 15.17 -3.05 3.05
C VAL A 392 13.67 -2.77 2.98
N ILE A 393 13.18 -2.52 1.77
CA ILE A 393 11.78 -2.22 1.48
C ILE A 393 11.31 -3.29 0.50
N ASP A 394 10.38 -4.14 0.92
CA ASP A 394 10.01 -5.37 0.21
C ASP A 394 8.54 -5.35 -0.29
N GLY A 395 8.16 -6.35 -1.08
CA GLY A 395 6.81 -6.60 -1.61
C GLY A 395 6.48 -8.10 -1.72
N HIS A 396 5.76 -8.51 -2.76
CA HIS A 396 5.46 -9.90 -3.19
C HIS A 396 4.49 -10.67 -2.29
N SER A 397 4.79 -10.79 -1.00
CA SER A 397 3.99 -11.60 -0.06
C SER A 397 2.80 -10.84 0.57
N HIS A 398 2.43 -9.68 0.02
CA HIS A 398 1.29 -8.84 0.45
C HIS A 398 1.20 -8.60 1.98
N THR A 399 2.35 -8.60 2.66
CA THR A 399 2.49 -8.64 4.11
C THR A 399 2.61 -7.25 4.71
N ALA A 400 1.65 -6.82 5.51
CA ALA A 400 1.73 -5.55 6.25
C ALA A 400 2.63 -5.69 7.48
N VAL A 401 3.75 -4.96 7.52
CA VAL A 401 4.74 -5.00 8.62
C VAL A 401 4.69 -3.70 9.41
N GLU A 402 3.69 -3.58 10.29
CA GLU A 402 3.24 -2.35 10.96
C GLU A 402 4.36 -1.44 11.51
N SER A 403 5.36 -2.00 12.20
CA SER A 403 6.48 -1.27 12.81
C SER A 403 7.85 -1.57 12.17
N GLY A 404 7.88 -2.26 11.04
CA GLY A 404 9.08 -2.87 10.48
C GLY A 404 9.67 -4.01 11.33
N LYS A 405 10.69 -4.70 10.80
CA LYS A 405 11.48 -5.75 11.48
C LYS A 405 12.94 -5.32 11.51
N ARG A 406 13.60 -5.41 12.67
CA ARG A 406 14.98 -4.92 12.86
C ARG A 406 15.99 -6.06 12.86
N TYR A 407 17.05 -5.89 12.07
CA TYR A 407 18.23 -6.76 12.02
C TYR A 407 19.47 -5.88 12.23
N GLY A 408 19.95 -5.78 13.48
CA GLY A 408 21.00 -4.83 13.84
C GLY A 408 20.63 -3.38 13.49
N LYS A 409 21.39 -2.76 12.57
CA LYS A 409 21.10 -1.42 12.00
C LYS A 409 20.12 -1.44 10.84
N VAL A 410 19.92 -2.59 10.21
CA VAL A 410 19.00 -2.77 9.08
C VAL A 410 17.57 -2.78 9.60
N ILE A 411 16.68 -2.09 8.86
CA ILE A 411 15.23 -2.21 9.06
C ILE A 411 14.64 -2.78 7.78
N TYR A 412 13.72 -3.74 7.94
CA TYR A 412 12.93 -4.37 6.90
C TYR A 412 11.48 -3.86 7.02
N ALA A 413 10.86 -3.44 5.92
CA ALA A 413 9.49 -2.91 5.90
C ALA A 413 8.73 -3.33 4.62
N GLN A 414 7.41 -3.51 4.75
CA GLN A 414 6.47 -3.84 3.68
C GLN A 414 5.07 -3.33 4.07
N THR A 415 4.27 -2.86 3.11
CA THR A 415 3.01 -2.10 3.36
C THR A 415 1.74 -2.94 3.30
N GLY A 416 1.82 -4.23 3.01
CA GLY A 416 0.67 -5.02 2.57
C GLY A 416 0.57 -4.96 1.05
N ASN A 417 -0.55 -4.49 0.53
CA ASN A 417 -0.84 -4.41 -0.91
C ASN A 417 -1.92 -3.35 -1.22
N TYR A 418 -2.18 -3.10 -2.51
CA TYR A 418 -3.32 -2.34 -3.06
C TYR A 418 -3.45 -0.89 -2.54
N LEU A 419 -2.36 -0.30 -2.06
CA LEU A 419 -2.36 0.97 -1.32
C LEU A 419 -3.26 0.96 -0.07
N ASN A 420 -3.50 -0.22 0.53
CA ASN A 420 -4.19 -0.36 1.83
C ASN A 420 -3.43 0.36 2.94
N ASN A 421 -2.11 0.52 2.80
CA ASN A 421 -1.28 1.39 3.64
C ASN A 421 -0.23 2.12 2.81
N VAL A 422 0.33 3.19 3.37
CA VAL A 422 1.56 3.85 2.91
C VAL A 422 2.61 3.70 4.01
N GLY A 423 3.80 3.21 3.65
CA GLY A 423 4.90 3.00 4.59
C GLY A 423 5.75 4.25 4.76
N ILE A 424 6.19 4.52 5.99
CA ILE A 424 7.15 5.59 6.30
C ILE A 424 8.25 5.04 7.20
N VAL A 425 9.49 5.06 6.71
CA VAL A 425 10.71 4.82 7.49
C VAL A 425 11.34 6.16 7.83
N THR A 426 11.62 6.41 9.11
CA THR A 426 12.20 7.67 9.62
C THR A 426 13.56 7.41 10.27
N ALA A 427 14.61 8.02 9.75
CA ALA A 427 15.93 8.10 10.37
C ALA A 427 16.03 9.41 11.18
N PRO A 428 16.23 9.35 12.52
CA PRO A 428 16.23 10.54 13.38
C PRO A 428 17.55 11.33 13.31
N GLU A 429 17.50 12.65 13.57
CA GLU A 429 18.68 13.54 13.46
C GLU A 429 19.85 13.20 14.40
N SER A 430 19.60 12.47 15.49
CA SER A 430 20.62 12.15 16.51
C SER A 430 21.34 10.83 16.29
N GLU A 431 20.68 9.85 15.66
CA GLU A 431 21.23 8.52 15.43
C GLU A 431 20.48 7.84 14.26
N PRO A 432 20.80 8.16 12.99
CA PRO A 432 20.02 7.71 11.83
C PRO A 432 19.87 6.18 11.76
N THR A 433 20.83 5.40 12.27
CA THR A 433 20.75 3.93 12.31
C THR A 433 19.66 3.37 13.24
N LYS A 434 19.11 4.18 14.16
CA LYS A 434 17.93 3.89 14.99
C LYS A 434 16.61 4.24 14.29
N LYS A 435 16.54 3.97 12.99
CA LYS A 435 15.33 4.12 12.16
C LYS A 435 14.08 3.54 12.80
N THR A 436 12.95 4.24 12.71
CA THR A 436 11.62 3.66 12.99
C THR A 436 10.88 3.45 11.68
N ALA A 437 9.93 2.52 11.67
CA ALA A 437 8.97 2.37 10.57
C ALA A 437 7.55 2.43 11.12
N LYS A 438 6.62 2.93 10.31
CA LYS A 438 5.18 2.92 10.56
C LYS A 438 4.42 2.69 9.25
N LEU A 439 3.24 2.09 9.35
CA LEU A 439 2.25 2.11 8.27
C LEU A 439 1.17 3.15 8.60
N ILE A 440 0.73 3.89 7.59
CA ILE A 440 -0.44 4.78 7.66
C ILE A 440 -1.52 4.16 6.77
N SER A 441 -2.68 3.85 7.34
CA SER A 441 -3.71 3.11 6.61
C SER A 441 -4.44 3.99 5.59
N ALA A 442 -4.93 3.38 4.51
CA ALA A 442 -5.77 4.06 3.53
C ALA A 442 -6.97 4.75 4.21
N ALA A 443 -7.57 4.09 5.21
CA ALA A 443 -8.71 4.60 5.97
C ALA A 443 -8.45 5.94 6.67
N GLU A 444 -7.22 6.18 7.18
CA GLU A 444 -6.82 7.47 7.75
C GLU A 444 -6.65 8.56 6.69
N LEU A 445 -6.39 8.18 5.43
CA LEU A 445 -6.05 9.05 4.32
C LEU A 445 -7.21 9.29 3.34
N LEU A 446 -8.33 8.57 3.44
CA LEU A 446 -9.50 8.72 2.55
C LEU A 446 -10.13 10.12 2.58
N GLU A 447 -10.03 10.82 3.72
CA GLU A 447 -10.53 12.20 3.89
C GLU A 447 -9.62 13.26 3.25
N LEU A 448 -8.43 12.88 2.77
CA LEU A 448 -7.58 13.80 2.01
C LEU A 448 -8.21 14.14 0.65
N PRO A 449 -8.11 15.40 0.18
CA PRO A 449 -8.52 15.75 -1.17
C PRO A 449 -7.63 15.07 -2.20
N GLU A 450 -8.22 14.65 -3.33
CA GLU A 450 -7.47 14.15 -4.47
C GLU A 450 -6.61 15.25 -5.09
N ASN A 451 -5.32 14.99 -5.34
CA ASN A 451 -4.46 15.92 -6.05
C ASN A 451 -5.01 16.16 -7.47
N PRO A 452 -5.19 17.42 -7.91
CA PRO A 452 -5.89 17.72 -9.17
C PRO A 452 -5.12 17.29 -10.43
N ALA A 453 -3.79 17.24 -10.40
CA ALA A 453 -2.99 16.83 -11.56
C ALA A 453 -3.04 15.31 -11.75
N VAL A 454 -2.81 14.55 -10.68
CA VAL A 454 -2.99 13.08 -10.72
C VAL A 454 -4.43 12.71 -11.04
N LYS A 455 -5.41 13.44 -10.47
CA LYS A 455 -6.83 13.24 -10.79
C LYS A 455 -7.12 13.40 -12.28
N ALA A 456 -6.53 14.38 -12.96
CA ALA A 456 -6.74 14.55 -14.40
C ALA A 456 -6.24 13.33 -15.22
N ILE A 457 -5.09 12.75 -14.83
CA ILE A 457 -4.56 11.51 -15.43
C ILE A 457 -5.52 10.33 -15.19
N VAL A 458 -6.03 10.21 -13.97
CA VAL A 458 -7.00 9.17 -13.56
C VAL A 458 -8.32 9.31 -14.35
N ASP A 459 -8.86 10.52 -14.47
CA ASP A 459 -10.10 10.80 -15.19
C ASP A 459 -9.94 10.56 -16.72
N GLU A 460 -8.74 10.82 -17.29
CA GLU A 460 -8.39 10.48 -18.68
C GLU A 460 -8.34 8.95 -18.87
N ALA A 461 -7.63 8.23 -18.00
CA ALA A 461 -7.55 6.77 -18.03
C ALA A 461 -8.94 6.13 -17.95
N ARG A 462 -9.80 6.62 -17.04
CA ARG A 462 -11.20 6.19 -16.91
C ARG A 462 -12.00 6.48 -18.17
N THR A 463 -11.78 7.63 -18.83
CA THR A 463 -12.44 7.98 -20.10
C THR A 463 -12.04 7.01 -21.22
N ASN A 464 -10.74 6.70 -21.35
CA ASN A 464 -10.22 5.77 -22.35
C ASN A 464 -10.73 4.33 -22.09
N PHE A 465 -10.73 3.89 -20.83
CA PHE A 465 -11.25 2.57 -20.44
C PHE A 465 -12.76 2.45 -20.68
N ASN A 466 -13.54 3.50 -20.41
CA ASN A 466 -14.98 3.52 -20.73
C ASN A 466 -15.22 3.42 -22.25
N ALA A 467 -14.37 4.03 -23.08
CA ALA A 467 -14.46 3.89 -24.54
C ALA A 467 -14.10 2.47 -25.03
N GLU A 468 -13.18 1.77 -24.36
CA GLU A 468 -12.92 0.34 -24.62
C GLU A 468 -14.12 -0.53 -24.25
N ASN A 469 -14.73 -0.28 -23.09
CA ASN A 469 -15.86 -1.04 -22.56
C ASN A 469 -17.09 -1.00 -23.48
N GLU A 470 -17.23 0.03 -24.32
CA GLU A 470 -18.29 0.13 -25.32
C GLU A 470 -18.10 -0.76 -26.57
N LYS A 471 -16.91 -1.34 -26.78
CA LYS A 471 -16.64 -2.20 -27.94
C LYS A 471 -17.42 -3.51 -27.86
N VAL A 472 -18.13 -3.81 -28.93
CA VAL A 472 -18.86 -5.08 -29.13
C VAL A 472 -17.87 -6.20 -29.46
N ILE A 473 -17.97 -7.31 -28.74
CA ILE A 473 -17.26 -8.57 -28.97
C ILE A 473 -18.12 -9.54 -29.78
N VAL A 474 -19.41 -9.63 -29.42
CA VAL A 474 -20.42 -10.48 -30.05
C VAL A 474 -21.60 -9.63 -30.48
N ASP A 475 -21.90 -9.59 -31.78
CA ASP A 475 -22.98 -8.74 -32.34
C ASP A 475 -24.35 -9.03 -31.72
N TYR A 476 -24.65 -10.31 -31.46
CA TYR A 476 -25.91 -10.72 -30.86
C TYR A 476 -25.87 -12.14 -30.26
N ILE A 477 -26.37 -12.30 -29.04
CA ILE A 477 -26.74 -13.58 -28.43
C ILE A 477 -28.26 -13.59 -28.13
N PRO A 478 -29.02 -14.67 -28.47
CA PRO A 478 -30.48 -14.68 -28.37
C PRO A 478 -31.04 -15.09 -27.00
N PHE A 479 -30.20 -15.22 -25.98
CA PHE A 479 -30.57 -15.59 -24.60
C PHE A 479 -29.64 -14.91 -23.59
N THR A 480 -30.00 -14.92 -22.31
CA THR A 480 -29.18 -14.40 -21.21
C THR A 480 -28.22 -15.48 -20.71
N LEU A 481 -26.98 -15.08 -20.43
CA LEU A 481 -26.02 -15.86 -19.65
C LEU A 481 -26.19 -15.44 -18.17
N ASP A 482 -26.65 -16.37 -17.33
CA ASP A 482 -27.06 -16.12 -15.95
C ASP A 482 -25.86 -16.09 -15.00
N GLY A 483 -25.63 -14.91 -14.41
CA GLY A 483 -24.62 -14.65 -13.39
C GLY A 483 -25.23 -14.22 -12.06
N GLN A 484 -26.52 -14.48 -11.83
CA GLN A 484 -27.22 -14.01 -10.62
C GLN A 484 -26.70 -14.72 -9.37
N ARG A 485 -26.50 -13.95 -8.29
CA ARG A 485 -25.87 -14.42 -7.05
C ARG A 485 -26.57 -15.64 -6.46
N GLU A 486 -27.89 -15.69 -6.53
CA GLU A 486 -28.73 -16.80 -6.08
C GLU A 486 -28.56 -18.08 -6.90
N ASN A 487 -28.10 -17.98 -8.15
CA ASN A 487 -27.91 -19.11 -9.07
C ASN A 487 -26.46 -19.57 -9.08
N VAL A 488 -25.51 -18.69 -9.41
CA VAL A 488 -24.08 -19.06 -9.51
C VAL A 488 -23.47 -19.57 -8.20
N ARG A 489 -24.14 -19.36 -7.07
CA ARG A 489 -23.69 -19.83 -5.74
C ARG A 489 -24.44 -21.06 -5.22
N THR A 490 -25.37 -21.62 -5.99
CA THR A 490 -26.24 -22.73 -5.54
C THR A 490 -26.39 -23.86 -6.57
N ARG A 491 -26.09 -23.63 -7.84
CA ARG A 491 -26.32 -24.55 -8.97
C ARG A 491 -25.41 -24.22 -10.15
N GLU A 492 -25.31 -25.16 -11.09
CA GLU A 492 -24.72 -24.94 -12.42
C GLU A 492 -25.44 -23.81 -13.18
N THR A 493 -24.68 -23.02 -13.93
CA THR A 493 -25.22 -21.94 -14.79
C THR A 493 -24.55 -21.96 -16.16
N ASN A 494 -25.24 -21.47 -17.20
CA ASN A 494 -24.65 -21.34 -18.53
C ASN A 494 -23.46 -20.37 -18.58
N LEU A 495 -23.47 -19.27 -17.82
CA LEU A 495 -22.33 -18.35 -17.74
C LEU A 495 -21.13 -19.00 -17.04
N GLY A 496 -21.37 -19.73 -15.95
CA GLY A 496 -20.32 -20.50 -15.27
C GLY A 496 -19.70 -21.57 -16.17
N ASN A 497 -20.51 -22.27 -16.97
CA ASN A 497 -20.04 -23.23 -17.96
C ASN A 497 -19.20 -22.57 -19.06
N LEU A 498 -19.64 -21.41 -19.57
CA LEU A 498 -18.90 -20.61 -20.56
C LEU A 498 -17.54 -20.16 -20.02
N ILE A 499 -17.48 -19.66 -18.78
CA ILE A 499 -16.22 -19.25 -18.15
C ILE A 499 -15.32 -20.47 -17.92
N GLY A 500 -15.86 -21.58 -17.43
CA GLY A 500 -15.11 -22.83 -17.27
C GLY A 500 -14.50 -23.32 -18.59
N ASP A 501 -15.27 -23.29 -19.68
CA ASP A 501 -14.77 -23.67 -21.01
C ASP A 501 -13.73 -22.67 -21.56
N ALA A 502 -13.86 -21.36 -21.28
CA ALA A 502 -12.86 -20.36 -21.63
C ALA A 502 -11.53 -20.59 -20.89
N ILE A 503 -11.58 -20.84 -19.57
CA ILE A 503 -10.40 -21.21 -18.76
C ILE A 503 -9.76 -22.50 -19.30
N MET A 504 -10.56 -23.52 -19.60
CA MET A 504 -10.06 -24.80 -20.13
C MET A 504 -9.39 -24.64 -21.49
N SER A 505 -9.97 -23.83 -22.38
CA SER A 505 -9.44 -23.52 -23.70
C SER A 505 -8.10 -22.81 -23.62
N TYR A 506 -7.99 -21.77 -22.78
CA TYR A 506 -6.72 -21.10 -22.51
C TYR A 506 -5.70 -22.08 -21.91
N GLY A 507 -6.14 -22.88 -20.94
CA GLY A 507 -5.33 -23.85 -20.23
C GLY A 507 -4.78 -25.01 -21.06
N GLN A 508 -5.17 -25.18 -22.33
CA GLN A 508 -4.52 -26.17 -23.22
C GLN A 508 -3.19 -25.67 -23.80
N ASP A 509 -3.11 -24.41 -24.24
CA ASP A 509 -2.02 -23.90 -25.08
C ASP A 509 -1.22 -22.74 -24.44
N ALA A 510 -1.73 -22.16 -23.35
CA ALA A 510 -1.02 -21.10 -22.62
C ALA A 510 0.13 -21.68 -21.80
N PHE A 511 -0.18 -22.59 -20.87
CA PHE A 511 0.76 -23.06 -19.85
C PHE A 511 1.84 -24.03 -20.37
N SER A 512 2.90 -24.24 -19.58
CA SER A 512 3.99 -25.16 -19.87
C SER A 512 3.54 -26.60 -20.11
N GLN A 513 2.38 -26.98 -19.57
CA GLN A 513 1.68 -28.24 -19.80
C GLN A 513 0.18 -27.97 -19.97
N PRO A 514 -0.52 -28.73 -20.83
CA PRO A 514 -1.97 -28.59 -20.95
C PRO A 514 -2.68 -29.01 -19.66
N ALA A 515 -3.75 -28.31 -19.30
CA ALA A 515 -4.64 -28.66 -18.18
C ALA A 515 -5.45 -29.93 -18.48
N ASP A 516 -5.77 -30.72 -17.44
CA ASP A 516 -6.68 -31.86 -17.50
C ASP A 516 -8.15 -31.41 -17.34
N PHE A 517 -8.40 -30.40 -16.48
CA PHE A 517 -9.71 -29.76 -16.35
C PHE A 517 -9.60 -28.32 -15.82
N ALA A 518 -10.70 -27.59 -15.90
CA ALA A 518 -10.81 -26.23 -15.35
C ALA A 518 -12.07 -26.01 -14.49
N VAL A 519 -11.93 -25.12 -13.50
CA VAL A 519 -12.98 -24.70 -12.56
C VAL A 519 -12.93 -23.18 -12.31
N THR A 520 -14.01 -22.60 -11.79
CA THR A 520 -14.03 -21.25 -11.20
C THR A 520 -15.11 -21.13 -10.13
N ASN A 521 -14.95 -20.26 -9.13
CA ASN A 521 -15.94 -20.03 -8.09
C ASN A 521 -17.04 -19.05 -8.55
N GLY A 522 -18.29 -19.37 -8.23
CA GLY A 522 -19.45 -18.48 -8.43
C GLY A 522 -19.41 -17.21 -7.58
N GLY A 523 -18.52 -17.14 -6.59
CA GLY A 523 -18.13 -15.92 -5.89
C GLY A 523 -17.50 -14.87 -6.80
N GLY A 524 -16.75 -15.32 -7.82
CA GLY A 524 -16.09 -14.51 -8.85
C GLY A 524 -17.00 -14.05 -9.98
N ILE A 525 -18.16 -14.68 -10.19
CA ILE A 525 -19.14 -14.30 -11.23
C ILE A 525 -20.12 -13.27 -10.64
N ARG A 526 -20.14 -12.05 -11.20
CA ARG A 526 -20.75 -10.87 -10.51
C ARG A 526 -21.95 -10.23 -11.20
N ALA A 527 -22.20 -10.54 -12.47
CA ALA A 527 -23.30 -9.99 -13.26
C ALA A 527 -23.75 -10.99 -14.33
N ASP A 528 -24.95 -10.78 -14.88
CA ASP A 528 -25.39 -11.45 -16.11
C ASP A 528 -24.77 -10.82 -17.35
N ILE A 529 -24.69 -11.58 -18.44
CA ILE A 529 -24.65 -11.00 -19.79
C ILE A 529 -26.04 -11.18 -20.41
N LYS A 530 -26.75 -10.06 -20.65
CA LYS A 530 -28.13 -10.08 -21.17
C LYS A 530 -28.17 -10.46 -22.65
N GLN A 531 -29.34 -10.95 -23.10
CA GLN A 531 -29.66 -11.08 -24.52
C GLN A 531 -29.42 -9.76 -25.27
N GLY A 532 -28.69 -9.81 -26.38
CA GLY A 532 -28.26 -8.62 -27.12
C GLY A 532 -26.80 -8.71 -27.60
N PRO A 533 -26.18 -7.59 -27.99
CA PRO A 533 -24.74 -7.54 -28.20
C PRO A 533 -23.99 -7.74 -26.88
N ILE A 534 -22.87 -8.46 -26.89
CA ILE A 534 -21.95 -8.59 -25.76
C ILE A 534 -20.78 -7.65 -25.99
N LYS A 535 -20.51 -6.77 -25.03
CA LYS A 535 -19.40 -5.81 -25.04
C LYS A 535 -18.28 -6.22 -24.09
N VAL A 536 -17.13 -5.55 -24.22
CA VAL A 536 -16.02 -5.63 -23.25
C VAL A 536 -16.52 -5.27 -21.84
N GLY A 537 -17.31 -4.19 -21.70
CA GLY A 537 -17.85 -3.76 -20.42
C GLY A 537 -18.75 -4.79 -19.73
N ASP A 538 -19.47 -5.62 -20.50
CA ASP A 538 -20.27 -6.71 -19.93
C ASP A 538 -19.37 -7.77 -19.31
N VAL A 539 -18.29 -8.17 -19.99
CA VAL A 539 -17.31 -9.13 -19.44
C VAL A 539 -16.61 -8.59 -18.19
N ILE A 540 -16.21 -7.31 -18.18
CA ILE A 540 -15.66 -6.65 -16.99
C ILE A 540 -16.68 -6.64 -15.84
N ALA A 541 -17.98 -6.42 -16.12
CA ALA A 541 -19.01 -6.47 -15.08
C ALA A 541 -19.21 -7.89 -14.50
N VAL A 542 -19.00 -8.94 -15.30
CA VAL A 542 -19.01 -10.33 -14.83
C VAL A 542 -17.79 -10.64 -13.97
N LEU A 543 -16.60 -10.18 -14.38
CA LEU A 543 -15.29 -10.54 -13.82
C LEU A 543 -14.48 -9.29 -13.35
N PRO A 544 -14.97 -8.50 -12.38
CA PRO A 544 -14.47 -7.15 -12.11
C PRO A 544 -13.18 -7.09 -11.29
N PHE A 545 -12.71 -8.22 -10.74
CA PHE A 545 -11.62 -8.25 -9.76
C PHE A 545 -10.22 -8.25 -10.36
N GLY A 546 -10.08 -8.48 -11.68
CA GLY A 546 -8.78 -8.53 -12.35
C GLY A 546 -7.96 -9.80 -12.06
N ASN A 547 -8.57 -10.84 -11.48
CA ASN A 547 -7.94 -12.13 -11.20
C ASN A 547 -7.22 -12.71 -12.43
N SER A 548 -5.97 -13.16 -12.28
CA SER A 548 -5.24 -13.94 -13.28
C SER A 548 -5.70 -15.39 -13.33
N ILE A 549 -5.53 -16.06 -14.47
CA ILE A 549 -5.67 -17.53 -14.52
C ILE A 549 -4.40 -18.19 -14.01
N ALA A 550 -4.54 -19.19 -13.14
CA ALA A 550 -3.45 -20.03 -12.66
C ALA A 550 -3.66 -21.51 -13.03
N GLN A 551 -2.56 -22.23 -13.27
CA GLN A 551 -2.51 -23.69 -13.33
C GLN A 551 -1.77 -24.25 -12.11
N ILE A 552 -2.39 -25.23 -11.43
CA ILE A 552 -1.80 -25.97 -10.31
C ILE A 552 -1.88 -27.49 -10.51
N GLN A 553 -1.00 -28.22 -9.83
CA GLN A 553 -1.07 -29.69 -9.73
C GLN A 553 -1.87 -30.10 -8.49
N VAL A 554 -2.83 -30.99 -8.67
CA VAL A 554 -3.73 -31.49 -7.61
C VAL A 554 -3.86 -33.01 -7.67
N THR A 555 -3.79 -33.66 -6.51
CA THR A 555 -4.14 -35.08 -6.38
C THR A 555 -5.64 -35.27 -6.55
N GLY A 556 -6.09 -36.44 -7.03
CA GLY A 556 -7.52 -36.74 -7.07
C GLY A 556 -8.19 -36.68 -5.69
N ALA A 557 -7.46 -36.97 -4.61
CA ALA A 557 -7.94 -36.77 -3.25
C ALA A 557 -8.27 -35.28 -2.96
N GLN A 558 -7.37 -34.34 -3.29
CA GLN A 558 -7.63 -32.90 -3.18
C GLN A 558 -8.78 -32.46 -4.09
N VAL A 559 -8.91 -33.00 -5.31
CA VAL A 559 -10.04 -32.69 -6.21
C VAL A 559 -11.37 -33.10 -5.57
N LYS A 560 -11.45 -34.28 -4.95
CA LYS A 560 -12.65 -34.74 -4.24
C LYS A 560 -12.98 -33.87 -3.03
N GLU A 561 -11.98 -33.53 -2.21
CA GLU A 561 -12.14 -32.66 -1.05
C GLU A 561 -12.60 -31.25 -1.45
N MET A 562 -12.03 -30.69 -2.52
CA MET A 562 -12.44 -29.44 -3.13
C MET A 562 -13.91 -29.49 -3.58
N PHE A 563 -14.37 -30.56 -4.22
CA PHE A 563 -15.79 -30.65 -4.59
C PHE A 563 -16.73 -30.87 -3.40
N GLU A 564 -16.31 -31.58 -2.34
CA GLU A 564 -17.04 -31.64 -1.05
C GLU A 564 -17.14 -30.28 -0.35
N MET A 565 -16.15 -29.41 -0.55
CA MET A 565 -16.17 -28.01 -0.12
C MET A 565 -17.07 -27.13 -0.99
N SER A 566 -17.10 -27.34 -2.31
CA SER A 566 -17.99 -26.63 -3.24
C SER A 566 -19.46 -26.79 -2.86
N VAL A 567 -19.91 -28.04 -2.65
CA VAL A 567 -21.31 -28.38 -2.36
C VAL A 567 -21.64 -28.38 -0.85
N ARG A 568 -20.88 -27.68 -0.01
CA ARG A 568 -20.98 -27.78 1.47
C ARG A 568 -22.24 -27.18 2.10
N SER A 569 -22.85 -26.17 1.48
CA SER A 569 -23.89 -25.31 2.10
C SER A 569 -25.04 -26.08 2.74
N ILE A 570 -25.57 -25.58 3.85
CA ILE A 570 -26.81 -26.10 4.44
C ILE A 570 -27.97 -25.87 3.45
N PRO A 571 -28.95 -26.80 3.31
CA PRO A 571 -30.11 -26.58 2.46
C PRO A 571 -30.94 -25.36 2.88
N GLN A 572 -31.45 -24.64 1.88
CA GLN A 572 -32.35 -23.50 2.07
C GLN A 572 -33.69 -23.95 2.64
N LYS A 573 -34.35 -23.04 3.38
CA LYS A 573 -35.68 -23.26 3.94
C LYS A 573 -36.61 -22.12 3.58
N ASP A 574 -37.91 -22.43 3.46
CA ASP A 574 -38.96 -21.42 3.38
C ASP A 574 -39.21 -20.74 4.74
N GLU A 575 -40.10 -19.75 4.76
CA GLU A 575 -40.50 -19.01 5.97
C GLU A 575 -41.09 -19.92 7.08
N ASN A 576 -41.56 -21.12 6.72
CA ASN A 576 -42.12 -22.11 7.64
C ASN A 576 -41.08 -23.13 8.14
N GLY A 577 -39.82 -23.04 7.67
CA GLY A 577 -38.74 -23.97 8.00
C GLY A 577 -38.69 -25.25 7.14
N THR A 578 -39.53 -25.36 6.11
CA THR A 578 -39.55 -26.46 5.13
C THR A 578 -38.34 -26.37 4.21
N ILE A 579 -37.64 -27.48 3.97
CA ILE A 579 -36.52 -27.51 3.02
C ILE A 579 -37.03 -27.22 1.61
N LEU A 580 -36.41 -26.23 0.94
CA LEU A 580 -36.64 -25.98 -0.48
C LEU A 580 -35.94 -27.06 -1.31
N LEU A 581 -36.58 -27.50 -2.39
CA LEU A 581 -36.00 -28.46 -3.33
C LEU A 581 -35.45 -27.75 -4.57
N ASP A 582 -34.47 -28.37 -5.22
CA ASP A 582 -33.96 -28.01 -6.54
C ASP A 582 -34.75 -28.71 -7.65
N ASP A 583 -34.34 -28.47 -8.89
CA ASP A 583 -35.03 -28.97 -10.09
C ASP A 583 -34.87 -30.48 -10.30
N ALA A 584 -33.97 -31.13 -9.54
CA ALA A 584 -33.82 -32.58 -9.46
C ALA A 584 -34.60 -33.19 -8.27
N GLY A 585 -35.36 -32.38 -7.51
CA GLY A 585 -36.11 -32.80 -6.34
C GLY A 585 -35.24 -33.03 -5.09
N GLN A 586 -33.97 -32.62 -5.11
CA GLN A 586 -33.03 -32.73 -4.00
C GLN A 586 -33.03 -31.45 -3.13
N PRO A 587 -32.59 -31.48 -1.86
CA PRO A 587 -32.45 -30.27 -1.05
C PRO A 587 -31.62 -29.16 -1.72
N LYS A 588 -32.24 -28.00 -1.99
CA LYS A 588 -31.60 -26.85 -2.63
C LYS A 588 -30.57 -26.23 -1.69
N LEU A 589 -29.30 -26.21 -2.10
CA LEU A 589 -28.20 -25.70 -1.28
C LEU A 589 -28.23 -24.18 -1.10
N GLY A 590 -27.83 -23.67 0.07
CA GLY A 590 -27.62 -22.25 0.33
C GLY A 590 -26.46 -21.64 -0.47
N ALA A 591 -26.48 -20.32 -0.66
CA ALA A 591 -25.51 -19.62 -1.51
C ALA A 591 -24.07 -19.65 -0.95
N ASN A 592 -23.19 -20.46 -1.56
CA ASN A 592 -21.75 -20.52 -1.29
C ASN A 592 -20.95 -19.64 -2.27
N GLY A 593 -20.05 -18.79 -1.77
CA GLY A 593 -19.09 -18.09 -2.63
C GLY A 593 -18.19 -19.09 -3.39
N GLY A 594 -17.70 -20.10 -2.68
CA GLY A 594 -16.86 -21.15 -3.24
C GLY A 594 -17.56 -22.19 -4.10
N PHE A 595 -18.86 -22.07 -4.44
CA PHE A 595 -19.50 -23.03 -5.34
C PHE A 595 -18.79 -23.02 -6.70
N LEU A 596 -18.26 -24.16 -7.13
CA LEU A 596 -17.44 -24.27 -8.35
C LEU A 596 -18.30 -24.54 -9.58
N HIS A 597 -18.20 -23.65 -10.56
CA HIS A 597 -18.55 -23.92 -11.96
C HIS A 597 -17.40 -24.61 -12.67
N VAL A 598 -17.72 -25.37 -13.72
CA VAL A 598 -16.77 -26.31 -14.32
C VAL A 598 -16.78 -26.29 -15.85
N SER A 599 -15.62 -26.56 -16.41
CA SER A 599 -15.44 -26.85 -17.85
C SER A 599 -16.11 -28.16 -18.28
N SER A 600 -16.34 -28.30 -19.58
CA SER A 600 -16.84 -29.51 -20.25
C SER A 600 -15.91 -30.73 -20.18
N SER A 601 -14.79 -30.64 -19.46
CA SER A 601 -13.86 -31.75 -19.23
C SER A 601 -13.93 -32.36 -17.83
N ILE A 602 -14.85 -31.93 -16.96
CA ILE A 602 -15.11 -32.57 -15.67
C ILE A 602 -16.61 -32.62 -15.38
N ARG A 603 -17.05 -33.69 -14.71
CA ARG A 603 -18.41 -33.87 -14.20
C ARG A 603 -18.39 -34.28 -12.74
N ILE A 604 -19.35 -33.78 -11.97
CA ILE A 604 -19.58 -34.10 -10.56
C ILE A 604 -21.03 -34.57 -10.40
N HIS A 605 -21.23 -35.63 -9.63
CA HIS A 605 -22.52 -36.08 -9.13
C HIS A 605 -22.53 -35.97 -7.61
N TYR A 606 -23.55 -35.33 -7.03
CA TYR A 606 -23.65 -35.11 -5.58
C TYR A 606 -25.07 -35.28 -5.05
N ASP A 607 -25.18 -35.73 -3.80
CA ASP A 607 -26.43 -35.91 -3.05
C ASP A 607 -26.49 -34.89 -1.92
N SER A 608 -27.36 -33.88 -2.04
CA SER A 608 -27.48 -32.81 -1.05
C SER A 608 -28.20 -33.22 0.24
N THR A 609 -28.82 -34.41 0.30
CA THR A 609 -29.37 -34.98 1.55
C THR A 609 -28.26 -35.42 2.50
N LYS A 610 -27.07 -35.74 1.98
CA LYS A 610 -25.91 -36.18 2.77
C LYS A 610 -25.26 -35.02 3.55
N PRO A 611 -24.52 -35.31 4.63
CA PRO A 611 -23.74 -34.31 5.36
C PRO A 611 -22.70 -33.63 4.45
N GLY A 612 -22.78 -32.31 4.33
CA GLY A 612 -21.77 -31.48 3.67
C GLY A 612 -20.62 -31.10 4.59
N THR A 613 -19.56 -30.54 4.01
CA THR A 613 -18.34 -30.13 4.74
C THR A 613 -18.61 -29.02 5.75
N ARG A 614 -18.05 -29.14 6.95
CA ARG A 614 -18.12 -28.11 8.00
C ARG A 614 -16.73 -27.54 8.28
N LEU A 615 -16.54 -26.25 8.11
CA LEU A 615 -15.29 -25.56 8.43
C LEU A 615 -15.07 -25.51 9.95
N ALA A 616 -13.82 -25.34 10.37
CA ALA A 616 -13.46 -25.12 11.78
C ALA A 616 -14.17 -23.90 12.41
N SER A 617 -14.56 -22.92 11.59
CA SER A 617 -15.28 -21.71 11.99
C SER A 617 -16.81 -21.83 12.03
N ASP A 618 -17.39 -22.94 11.56
CA ASP A 618 -18.84 -23.08 11.43
C ASP A 618 -19.50 -23.30 12.80
N GLU A 619 -20.61 -22.60 13.08
CA GLU A 619 -21.38 -22.81 14.31
C GLU A 619 -21.83 -24.27 14.43
N GLY A 620 -21.47 -24.92 15.54
CA GLY A 620 -21.71 -26.35 15.77
C GLY A 620 -20.59 -27.29 15.27
N ASN A 621 -19.43 -26.76 14.87
CA ASN A 621 -18.21 -27.56 14.72
C ASN A 621 -17.23 -27.34 15.89
N GLU A 622 -17.37 -28.14 16.94
CA GLU A 622 -16.58 -28.01 18.18
C GLU A 622 -15.14 -28.59 18.08
N THR A 623 -14.73 -29.10 16.92
CA THR A 623 -13.44 -29.80 16.77
C THR A 623 -12.24 -28.86 16.56
N GLY A 624 -12.49 -27.61 16.14
CA GLY A 624 -11.44 -26.69 15.69
C GLY A 624 -10.76 -27.10 14.38
N GLN A 625 -11.33 -28.07 13.65
CA GLN A 625 -10.80 -28.60 12.38
C GLN A 625 -11.92 -28.69 11.34
N THR A 626 -11.58 -28.61 10.06
CA THR A 626 -12.54 -28.84 8.97
C THR A 626 -12.93 -30.32 8.92
N ILE A 627 -14.24 -30.60 8.93
CA ILE A 627 -14.81 -31.94 8.81
C ILE A 627 -15.36 -32.09 7.39
N VAL A 628 -14.61 -32.78 6.53
CA VAL A 628 -14.97 -33.07 5.13
C VAL A 628 -16.32 -33.79 5.06
N GLY A 629 -17.13 -33.39 4.08
CA GLY A 629 -18.46 -33.94 3.80
C GLY A 629 -18.46 -35.34 3.20
N SER A 630 -19.63 -35.74 2.73
CA SER A 630 -19.88 -37.02 2.05
C SER A 630 -20.92 -36.89 0.93
N ARG A 631 -21.10 -35.69 0.38
CA ARG A 631 -22.11 -35.38 -0.64
C ARG A 631 -21.68 -35.83 -2.03
N VAL A 632 -20.38 -35.80 -2.34
CA VAL A 632 -19.85 -36.14 -3.66
C VAL A 632 -19.91 -37.65 -3.84
N LEU A 633 -20.79 -38.09 -4.73
CA LEU A 633 -20.99 -39.50 -5.06
C LEU A 633 -19.95 -40.00 -6.07
N GLY A 634 -19.52 -39.11 -6.96
CA GLY A 634 -18.43 -39.37 -7.88
C GLY A 634 -18.10 -38.17 -8.77
N ILE A 635 -16.88 -38.20 -9.29
CA ILE A 635 -16.31 -37.21 -10.20
C ILE A 635 -15.75 -37.97 -11.39
N GLU A 636 -15.99 -37.46 -12.59
CA GLU A 636 -15.42 -37.99 -13.83
C GLU A 636 -14.62 -36.91 -14.54
N ILE A 637 -13.41 -37.22 -14.97
CA ILE A 637 -12.56 -36.31 -15.76
C ILE A 637 -12.47 -36.84 -17.18
N LYS A 638 -12.62 -35.95 -18.16
CA LYS A 638 -12.54 -36.28 -19.58
C LYS A 638 -11.09 -36.49 -19.98
N ASN A 639 -10.74 -37.73 -20.28
CA ASN A 639 -9.42 -38.08 -20.76
C ASN A 639 -9.16 -37.45 -22.13
N ARG A 640 -8.10 -36.65 -22.23
CA ARG A 640 -7.78 -35.84 -23.41
C ARG A 640 -7.46 -36.67 -24.66
N GLN A 641 -6.94 -37.89 -24.49
CA GLN A 641 -6.59 -38.78 -25.61
C GLN A 641 -7.79 -39.58 -26.10
N THR A 642 -8.59 -40.14 -25.18
CA THR A 642 -9.73 -41.00 -25.52
C THR A 642 -11.03 -40.21 -25.75
N GLN A 643 -11.07 -38.94 -25.30
CA GLN A 643 -12.24 -38.05 -25.24
C GLN A 643 -13.42 -38.63 -24.44
N LYS A 644 -13.18 -39.67 -23.62
CA LYS A 644 -14.16 -40.29 -22.73
C LYS A 644 -14.04 -39.74 -21.32
N PHE A 645 -15.15 -39.71 -20.59
CA PHE A 645 -15.14 -39.52 -19.15
C PHE A 645 -14.63 -40.79 -18.46
N GLU A 646 -13.72 -40.60 -17.52
CA GLU A 646 -13.11 -41.66 -16.71
C GLU A 646 -13.26 -41.27 -15.22
N PRO A 647 -13.63 -42.20 -14.32
CA PRO A 647 -13.74 -41.91 -12.89
C PRO A 647 -12.45 -41.35 -12.29
N LEU A 648 -12.59 -40.41 -11.35
CA LEU A 648 -11.48 -39.79 -10.64
C LEU A 648 -10.64 -40.83 -9.87
N ASP A 649 -9.41 -41.07 -10.32
CA ASP A 649 -8.41 -41.78 -9.53
C ASP A 649 -7.84 -40.83 -8.45
N GLU A 650 -8.20 -41.09 -7.18
CA GLU A 650 -7.77 -40.30 -6.01
C GLU A 650 -6.23 -40.24 -5.85
N LYS A 651 -5.48 -41.20 -6.38
CA LYS A 651 -4.01 -41.28 -6.27
C LYS A 651 -3.27 -40.63 -7.43
N LYS A 652 -3.98 -40.30 -8.51
CA LYS A 652 -3.41 -39.67 -9.70
C LYS A 652 -3.26 -38.16 -9.48
N GLN A 653 -2.21 -37.59 -10.07
CA GLN A 653 -1.99 -36.15 -10.19
C GLN A 653 -2.67 -35.62 -11.46
N TYR A 654 -3.32 -34.48 -11.36
CA TYR A 654 -3.99 -33.76 -12.44
C TYR A 654 -3.53 -32.30 -12.48
N ARG A 655 -3.57 -31.67 -13.65
CA ARG A 655 -3.38 -30.23 -13.81
C ARG A 655 -4.74 -29.54 -13.87
N MET A 656 -5.02 -28.68 -12.91
CA MET A 656 -6.23 -27.88 -12.86
C MET A 656 -5.92 -26.43 -13.26
N ALA A 657 -6.70 -25.89 -14.21
CA ALA A 657 -6.72 -24.46 -14.49
C ALA A 657 -7.86 -23.79 -13.72
N THR A 658 -7.60 -22.65 -13.10
CA THR A 658 -8.56 -21.91 -12.26
C THR A 658 -8.14 -20.44 -12.17
N ASN A 659 -8.79 -19.62 -11.34
CA ASN A 659 -8.30 -18.28 -11.00
C ASN A 659 -7.23 -18.32 -9.89
N ASP A 660 -6.35 -17.32 -9.88
CA ASP A 660 -5.29 -17.08 -8.89
C ASP A 660 -5.79 -17.16 -7.43
N PHE A 661 -6.93 -16.54 -7.13
CA PHE A 661 -7.56 -16.52 -5.81
C PHE A 661 -7.89 -17.93 -5.32
N LEU A 662 -8.50 -18.77 -6.17
CA LEU A 662 -8.74 -20.18 -5.86
C LEU A 662 -7.43 -20.98 -5.77
N ALA A 663 -6.48 -20.76 -6.67
CA ALA A 663 -5.19 -21.44 -6.64
C ALA A 663 -4.38 -21.14 -5.35
N ALA A 664 -4.61 -19.97 -4.74
CA ALA A 664 -4.05 -19.57 -3.45
C ALA A 664 -4.87 -20.02 -2.22
N GLY A 665 -5.95 -20.79 -2.40
CA GLY A 665 -6.79 -21.29 -1.31
C GLY A 665 -7.96 -20.39 -0.89
N GLY A 666 -8.28 -19.35 -1.68
CA GLY A 666 -9.45 -18.49 -1.46
C GLY A 666 -10.78 -19.24 -1.35
N ASP A 667 -11.82 -18.63 -0.79
CA ASP A 667 -13.10 -19.26 -0.43
C ASP A 667 -13.00 -20.48 0.53
N GLY A 668 -11.85 -20.68 1.18
CA GLY A 668 -11.59 -21.77 2.14
C GLY A 668 -11.08 -23.06 1.48
N TYR A 669 -10.48 -22.94 0.29
CA TYR A 669 -9.87 -24.05 -0.43
C TYR A 669 -8.45 -24.35 0.06
N ASP A 670 -8.29 -24.47 1.39
CA ASP A 670 -7.01 -24.60 2.10
C ASP A 670 -6.21 -25.87 1.72
N MET A 671 -6.82 -26.83 1.02
CA MET A 671 -6.16 -28.02 0.45
C MET A 671 -5.46 -27.75 -0.89
N LEU A 672 -5.65 -26.57 -1.48
CA LEU A 672 -4.93 -26.07 -2.66
C LEU A 672 -3.68 -25.28 -2.22
N GLY A 673 -3.03 -24.58 -3.17
CA GLY A 673 -1.75 -23.88 -2.95
C GLY A 673 -0.54 -24.65 -3.47
N GLY A 674 0.65 -24.12 -3.17
CA GLY A 674 1.94 -24.61 -3.71
C GLY A 674 2.39 -23.90 -4.98
N GLU A 675 3.24 -24.57 -5.77
CA GLU A 675 3.72 -24.04 -7.05
C GLU A 675 2.58 -23.92 -8.06
N ARG A 676 2.53 -22.76 -8.73
CA ARG A 676 1.51 -22.43 -9.73
C ARG A 676 2.14 -21.65 -10.88
N GLU A 677 1.61 -21.87 -12.08
CA GLU A 677 1.97 -21.11 -13.28
C GLU A 677 0.81 -20.15 -13.59
N GLU A 678 1.06 -18.84 -13.65
CA GLU A 678 0.02 -17.84 -13.89
C GLU A 678 0.02 -17.33 -15.34
N GLY A 679 -1.14 -16.83 -15.78
CA GLY A 679 -1.42 -16.35 -17.11
C GLY A 679 -2.03 -14.94 -17.11
N ILE A 680 -2.64 -14.55 -18.22
CA ILE A 680 -3.33 -13.26 -18.31
C ILE A 680 -4.61 -13.23 -17.45
N SER A 681 -5.18 -12.03 -17.28
CA SER A 681 -6.42 -11.84 -16.51
C SER A 681 -7.60 -12.62 -17.08
N LEU A 682 -8.45 -13.14 -16.19
CA LEU A 682 -9.57 -14.03 -16.51
C LEU A 682 -10.63 -13.35 -17.39
N ASP A 683 -10.80 -12.03 -17.25
CA ASP A 683 -11.64 -11.23 -18.15
C ASP A 683 -11.08 -11.21 -19.58
N ALA A 684 -9.76 -11.03 -19.75
CA ALA A 684 -9.12 -11.07 -21.05
C ALA A 684 -9.23 -12.46 -21.70
N VAL A 685 -9.15 -13.54 -20.92
CA VAL A 685 -9.39 -14.89 -21.42
C VAL A 685 -10.83 -15.09 -21.91
N LEU A 686 -11.83 -14.63 -21.15
CA LEU A 686 -13.23 -14.70 -21.61
C LEU A 686 -13.47 -13.84 -22.86
N ILE A 687 -12.87 -12.65 -22.93
CA ILE A 687 -12.92 -11.76 -24.10
C ILE A 687 -12.35 -12.46 -25.35
N GLU A 688 -11.15 -13.05 -25.28
CA GLU A 688 -10.54 -13.75 -26.42
C GLU A 688 -11.32 -15.02 -26.81
N TYR A 689 -11.85 -15.76 -25.83
CA TYR A 689 -12.73 -16.91 -26.09
C TYR A 689 -13.98 -16.48 -26.88
N LEU A 690 -14.66 -15.41 -26.45
CA LEU A 690 -15.82 -14.85 -27.14
C LEU A 690 -15.49 -14.32 -28.55
N LYS A 691 -14.32 -13.68 -28.77
CA LYS A 691 -13.84 -13.28 -30.11
C LYS A 691 -13.62 -14.47 -31.04
N SER A 692 -13.13 -15.59 -30.50
CA SER A 692 -12.94 -16.80 -31.31
C SER A 692 -14.28 -17.48 -31.69
N ALA A 693 -15.36 -17.23 -30.94
CA ALA A 693 -16.71 -17.64 -31.31
C ALA A 693 -17.34 -16.76 -32.42
N THR A 694 -16.93 -15.50 -32.56
CA THR A 694 -17.50 -14.54 -33.52
C THR A 694 -16.72 -14.39 -34.82
N SER A 695 -15.55 -15.02 -34.89
CA SER A 695 -14.73 -15.09 -36.10
C SER A 695 -15.55 -15.65 -37.27
N LEU A 696 -15.85 -14.78 -38.24
CA LEU A 696 -16.56 -15.10 -39.49
C LEU A 696 -16.06 -16.41 -40.10
N ARG A 697 -16.98 -17.20 -40.69
CA ARG A 697 -16.77 -18.55 -41.28
C ARG A 697 -15.80 -18.62 -42.49
N LEU A 698 -14.84 -17.72 -42.60
CA LEU A 698 -13.91 -17.57 -43.70
C LEU A 698 -12.48 -17.39 -43.16
N TYR A 699 -11.66 -18.43 -43.31
CA TYR A 699 -10.20 -18.43 -43.14
C TYR A 699 -9.61 -18.29 -41.71
N ARG A 700 -9.87 -19.27 -40.85
CA ARG A 700 -8.81 -19.92 -40.03
C ARG A 700 -9.25 -21.31 -39.57
N ALA A 701 -8.34 -22.28 -39.58
CA ALA A 701 -8.57 -23.62 -39.06
C ALA A 701 -8.21 -23.66 -37.58
N ALA A 702 -9.06 -23.07 -36.74
CA ALA A 702 -9.04 -23.18 -35.29
C ALA A 702 -10.50 -23.21 -34.80
N THR A 703 -10.77 -24.08 -33.82
CA THR A 703 -12.08 -24.40 -33.21
C THR A 703 -13.15 -23.29 -33.25
N THR A 704 -14.16 -23.45 -34.11
CA THR A 704 -15.39 -22.65 -34.06
C THR A 704 -16.19 -23.01 -32.82
N ILE A 705 -16.25 -22.12 -31.84
CA ILE A 705 -17.11 -22.25 -30.66
C ILE A 705 -18.54 -21.89 -31.05
N ASP A 706 -19.49 -22.79 -30.81
CA ASP A 706 -20.91 -22.48 -30.96
C ASP A 706 -21.47 -21.99 -29.62
N LEU A 707 -21.81 -20.70 -29.53
CA LEU A 707 -22.41 -20.15 -28.32
C LEU A 707 -23.80 -20.75 -28.01
N ALA A 708 -24.50 -21.34 -28.99
CA ALA A 708 -25.82 -21.93 -28.78
C ALA A 708 -25.82 -23.13 -27.83
N GLN A 709 -24.65 -23.70 -27.49
CA GLN A 709 -24.53 -24.70 -26.43
C GLN A 709 -24.87 -24.13 -25.03
N TYR A 710 -24.70 -22.82 -24.82
CA TYR A 710 -24.97 -22.13 -23.56
C TYR A 710 -26.41 -21.58 -23.44
N LYS A 711 -27.34 -22.04 -24.28
CA LYS A 711 -28.73 -21.52 -24.33
C LYS A 711 -29.58 -21.83 -23.10
N GLU A 712 -29.28 -22.93 -22.40
CA GLU A 712 -30.07 -23.43 -21.27
C GLU A 712 -29.51 -22.82 -19.97
N PRO A 713 -30.23 -21.94 -19.24
CA PRO A 713 -29.67 -21.21 -18.11
C PRO A 713 -29.16 -22.11 -16.98
N PHE A 714 -29.82 -23.23 -16.71
CA PHE A 714 -29.47 -24.19 -15.66
C PHE A 714 -29.33 -25.60 -16.24
N PRO A 715 -28.23 -25.89 -16.97
CA PRO A 715 -28.14 -27.09 -17.80
C PRO A 715 -28.04 -28.39 -16.98
N GLY A 716 -27.47 -28.34 -15.77
CA GLY A 716 -27.45 -29.46 -14.82
C GLY A 716 -26.77 -30.74 -15.33
N GLU A 717 -25.85 -30.61 -16.29
CA GLU A 717 -25.20 -31.73 -17.00
C GLU A 717 -23.73 -31.94 -16.57
N ARG A 718 -23.15 -30.98 -15.85
CA ARG A 718 -21.76 -31.04 -15.35
C ARG A 718 -21.70 -31.10 -13.82
N ILE A 719 -22.67 -30.51 -13.13
CA ILE A 719 -22.78 -30.48 -11.66
C ILE A 719 -24.16 -31.00 -11.28
N VAL A 720 -24.27 -32.32 -11.20
CA VAL A 720 -25.52 -33.06 -11.17
C VAL A 720 -25.96 -33.34 -9.72
N SER A 721 -27.07 -32.74 -9.32
CA SER A 721 -27.77 -33.04 -8.06
C SER A 721 -28.58 -34.33 -8.24
N ILE A 722 -28.28 -35.39 -7.48
CA ILE A 722 -28.86 -36.73 -7.67
C ILE A 722 -28.81 -37.54 -6.36
N SER A 723 -29.78 -38.44 -6.12
CA SER A 723 -29.72 -39.32 -4.94
C SER A 723 -28.65 -40.42 -5.12
N GLU A 724 -28.12 -40.93 -4.01
CA GLU A 724 -27.18 -42.06 -4.04
C GLU A 724 -27.73 -43.29 -4.80
N GLU A 725 -29.03 -43.56 -4.71
CA GLU A 725 -29.69 -44.67 -5.42
C GLU A 725 -29.69 -44.44 -6.93
N ALA A 726 -30.15 -43.27 -7.39
CA ALA A 726 -30.21 -42.95 -8.81
C ALA A 726 -28.80 -42.86 -9.44
N TYR A 727 -27.79 -42.43 -8.67
CA TYR A 727 -26.40 -42.48 -9.11
C TYR A 727 -25.86 -43.92 -9.21
N LYS A 728 -26.22 -44.82 -8.28
CA LYS A 728 -25.88 -46.25 -8.37
C LYS A 728 -26.51 -46.91 -9.60
N GLU A 729 -27.73 -46.53 -9.97
CA GLU A 729 -28.35 -46.99 -11.21
C GLU A 729 -27.63 -46.44 -12.45
N LEU A 730 -27.26 -45.16 -12.45
CA LEU A 730 -26.52 -44.49 -13.53
C LEU A 730 -25.18 -45.19 -13.84
N ILE A 731 -24.39 -45.53 -12.81
CA ILE A 731 -23.10 -46.22 -12.98
C ILE A 731 -23.23 -47.75 -13.07
N GLY A 732 -24.34 -48.30 -12.60
CA GLY A 732 -24.62 -49.75 -12.54
C GLY A 732 -25.29 -50.31 -13.81
N GLY A 733 -25.78 -49.46 -14.71
CA GLY A 733 -26.46 -49.86 -15.96
C GLY A 733 -25.59 -50.51 -17.04
N GLY A 734 -24.31 -50.76 -16.79
CA GLY A 734 -23.43 -51.52 -17.68
C GLY A 734 -23.66 -53.03 -17.53
N GLU A 735 -24.02 -53.70 -18.62
CA GLU A 735 -24.39 -55.12 -18.65
C GLU A 735 -23.39 -56.03 -17.89
N THR A 736 -23.91 -56.80 -16.94
CA THR A 736 -23.24 -58.02 -16.49
C THR A 736 -23.56 -59.14 -17.49
N PRO A 737 -22.58 -59.92 -17.99
CA PRO A 737 -22.87 -60.98 -18.93
C PRO A 737 -23.72 -62.06 -18.27
N THR A 738 -24.85 -62.41 -18.88
CA THR A 738 -25.62 -63.60 -18.49
C THR A 738 -24.76 -64.86 -18.71
N PRO A 739 -24.68 -65.78 -17.74
CA PRO A 739 -23.99 -67.04 -17.94
C PRO A 739 -24.77 -67.91 -18.93
N ASP A 740 -24.07 -68.54 -19.88
CA ASP A 740 -24.65 -69.56 -20.76
C ASP A 740 -25.34 -70.67 -19.94
N PRO A 741 -26.55 -71.10 -20.30
CA PRO A 741 -27.25 -72.14 -19.57
C PRO A 741 -26.60 -73.52 -19.80
N LYS A 742 -26.09 -74.12 -18.72
CA LYS A 742 -25.79 -75.57 -18.70
C LYS A 742 -26.99 -76.36 -18.17
N PRO A 743 -27.21 -77.59 -18.68
CA PRO A 743 -28.51 -78.26 -18.61
C PRO A 743 -28.84 -78.90 -17.24
N ASP A 744 -30.14 -79.10 -17.02
CA ASP A 744 -30.76 -79.63 -15.79
C ASP A 744 -30.15 -80.94 -15.26
N PRO A 745 -30.05 -81.07 -13.93
CA PRO A 745 -30.14 -82.34 -13.22
C PRO A 745 -31.55 -82.57 -12.63
N THR A 746 -32.07 -83.78 -12.81
CA THR A 746 -33.35 -84.26 -12.26
C THR A 746 -33.38 -84.33 -10.71
N PRO A 747 -34.56 -84.26 -10.06
CA PRO A 747 -34.68 -84.18 -8.61
C PRO A 747 -34.77 -85.55 -7.91
N GLU A 748 -34.09 -85.69 -6.77
CA GLU A 748 -34.39 -86.71 -5.75
C GLU A 748 -34.32 -86.13 -4.33
N THR A 749 -34.86 -86.89 -3.36
CA THR A 749 -35.49 -86.39 -2.12
C THR A 749 -34.59 -86.54 -0.86
N PRO A 750 -35.04 -86.22 0.39
CA PRO A 750 -34.20 -85.55 1.41
C PRO A 750 -33.49 -86.52 2.38
N VAL A 751 -32.64 -86.01 3.30
CA VAL A 751 -32.57 -86.47 4.72
C VAL A 751 -31.70 -85.58 5.65
N ALA A 752 -32.33 -85.16 6.75
CA ALA A 752 -31.88 -85.04 8.16
C ALA A 752 -30.48 -84.50 8.64
N THR A 753 -30.60 -83.48 9.53
CA THR A 753 -30.13 -83.41 10.95
C THR A 753 -28.72 -82.99 11.42
N ASN A 754 -28.78 -82.31 12.58
CA ASN A 754 -27.79 -82.14 13.68
C ASN A 754 -26.70 -81.06 13.50
N LYS A 755 -26.78 -79.96 14.28
CA LYS A 755 -26.33 -79.75 15.70
C LYS A 755 -24.82 -79.48 15.76
N GLN A 756 -24.29 -78.48 16.48
CA GLN A 756 -24.52 -78.15 17.90
C GLN A 756 -23.75 -76.87 18.30
N ASN A 757 -24.23 -76.13 19.33
CA ASN A 757 -23.48 -75.43 20.41
C ASN A 757 -22.32 -74.43 20.08
N GLN A 758 -21.97 -73.42 20.91
CA GLN A 758 -22.51 -72.82 22.15
C GLN A 758 -21.92 -71.38 22.25
N ALA A 759 -22.72 -70.35 22.55
CA ALA A 759 -22.89 -69.75 23.88
C ALA A 759 -21.62 -69.13 24.53
N GLY A 760 -21.67 -67.84 24.86
CA GLY A 760 -20.60 -67.12 25.58
C GLY A 760 -20.90 -65.63 25.80
N ALA A 761 -21.78 -65.31 26.75
CA ALA A 761 -22.13 -63.92 27.09
C ALA A 761 -21.36 -63.39 28.31
N ARG A 762 -21.07 -62.08 28.35
CA ARG A 762 -21.61 -61.18 29.41
C ARG A 762 -21.18 -59.71 29.28
N GLN A 763 -22.06 -58.84 29.76
CA GLN A 763 -21.86 -57.40 29.96
C GLN A 763 -21.17 -57.12 31.31
N SER A 764 -20.53 -55.96 31.43
CA SER A 764 -20.63 -55.14 32.65
C SER A 764 -20.48 -53.64 32.34
N ASN A 765 -21.17 -52.84 33.15
CA ASN A 765 -21.22 -51.36 33.20
C ASN A 765 -21.33 -51.04 34.72
N PRO A 766 -21.37 -49.79 35.22
CA PRO A 766 -20.87 -48.49 34.71
C PRO A 766 -19.97 -47.79 35.76
N SER A 767 -19.62 -46.51 35.57
CA SER A 767 -19.69 -45.46 36.63
C SER A 767 -19.37 -44.05 36.12
N VAL A 768 -19.79 -43.05 36.89
CA VAL A 768 -19.78 -41.61 36.58
C VAL A 768 -18.90 -40.86 37.59
N THR A 769 -18.26 -39.75 37.21
CA THR A 769 -17.97 -38.65 38.16
C THR A 769 -17.76 -37.30 37.48
N GLU A 770 -18.40 -36.25 38.00
CA GLU A 770 -18.25 -34.86 37.55
C GLU A 770 -16.94 -34.22 38.05
N LYS A 771 -16.45 -33.17 37.37
CA LYS A 771 -15.79 -32.01 37.99
C LYS A 771 -16.10 -30.71 37.22
N LYS A 772 -16.68 -29.72 37.91
CA LYS A 772 -16.83 -28.33 37.43
C LYS A 772 -15.55 -27.52 37.67
N LYS A 773 -15.29 -26.51 36.84
CA LYS A 773 -14.71 -25.22 37.28
C LYS A 773 -15.17 -24.06 36.38
N TYR A 774 -15.37 -22.91 36.99
CA TYR A 774 -15.80 -21.65 36.36
C TYR A 774 -14.61 -20.83 35.85
N GLY A 775 -14.85 -20.02 34.81
CA GLY A 775 -14.02 -18.88 34.40
C GLY A 775 -14.75 -18.11 33.30
N GLY A 776 -15.21 -16.89 33.56
CA GLY A 776 -16.07 -16.13 32.64
C GLY A 776 -15.35 -14.94 31.99
N PHE A 777 -15.92 -14.43 30.89
CA PHE A 777 -15.58 -13.15 30.28
C PHE A 777 -16.85 -12.37 29.90
N LEU A 778 -16.71 -11.03 29.92
CA LEU A 778 -17.76 -10.04 29.60
C LEU A 778 -17.73 -9.71 28.07
N PRO A 779 -18.48 -8.73 27.54
CA PRO A 779 -19.75 -8.99 26.87
C PRO A 779 -19.73 -8.70 25.36
N LYS A 780 -20.75 -9.21 24.67
CA LYS A 780 -21.01 -8.93 23.25
C LYS A 780 -21.48 -7.49 23.03
N THR A 781 -20.91 -6.78 22.05
CA THR A 781 -21.54 -5.59 21.44
C THR A 781 -22.12 -5.98 20.09
N GLY A 782 -23.41 -6.31 20.08
CA GLY A 782 -24.21 -6.28 18.85
C GLY A 782 -24.81 -4.89 18.67
N THR A 783 -24.92 -4.44 17.42
CA THR A 783 -25.87 -3.38 17.03
C THR A 783 -26.48 -3.76 15.68
N GLU A 784 -27.80 -3.83 15.67
CA GLU A 784 -28.61 -4.02 14.46
C GLU A 784 -28.59 -2.74 13.62
N THR A 785 -28.67 -2.88 12.29
CA THR A 785 -28.80 -1.74 11.37
C THR A 785 -30.23 -1.62 10.88
N GLU A 786 -31.01 -0.74 11.51
CA GLU A 786 -32.31 -0.35 10.95
C GLU A 786 -32.14 0.64 9.79
N THR A 787 -32.83 0.35 8.70
CA THR A 787 -32.94 1.18 7.51
C THR A 787 -33.93 2.32 7.72
N LEU A 788 -33.57 3.54 7.34
CA LEU A 788 -34.54 4.63 7.12
C LEU A 788 -34.06 5.56 6.00
N ALA A 789 -34.99 5.98 5.14
CA ALA A 789 -34.71 6.57 3.83
C ALA A 789 -34.76 8.12 3.78
N LEU A 790 -34.27 8.66 2.67
CA LEU A 790 -34.09 10.09 2.32
C LEU A 790 -35.26 11.05 2.62
N TYR A 791 -34.92 12.28 3.05
CA TYR A 791 -35.26 13.63 2.51
C TYR A 791 -34.79 14.72 3.53
N GLY A 792 -34.31 15.94 3.19
CA GLY A 792 -33.90 16.57 1.92
C GLY A 792 -33.62 18.10 2.07
N LEU A 793 -32.91 18.72 1.10
CA LEU A 793 -32.72 20.19 0.86
C LEU A 793 -31.87 21.07 1.82
N LEU A 794 -30.74 21.57 1.30
CA LEU A 794 -30.24 22.98 1.21
C LEU A 794 -30.65 24.03 2.28
N PHE A 795 -29.78 24.88 2.85
CA PHE A 795 -28.90 25.89 2.20
C PHE A 795 -28.09 26.72 3.26
N VAL A 796 -26.91 27.30 2.90
CA VAL A 796 -26.14 28.42 3.57
C VAL A 796 -25.81 28.28 5.09
N GLY A 797 -24.60 28.39 5.64
CA GLY A 797 -23.33 29.01 5.23
C GLY A 797 -22.97 30.21 6.12
N LEU A 798 -21.90 30.16 6.94
CA LEU A 798 -21.14 31.33 7.47
C LEU A 798 -19.97 30.97 8.43
N SER A 799 -18.78 31.50 8.09
CA SER A 799 -17.66 31.98 8.95
C SER A 799 -17.43 31.48 10.40
N SER A 800 -16.29 30.82 10.59
CA SER A 800 -15.23 31.12 11.59
C SER A 800 -15.55 31.87 12.90
N SER A 801 -15.27 31.24 14.05
CA SER A 801 -14.30 31.78 15.04
C SER A 801 -14.04 30.74 16.15
N GLY A 802 -12.77 30.46 16.46
CA GLY A 802 -12.39 29.50 17.50
C GLY A 802 -12.37 30.12 18.90
N TRP A 803 -12.73 29.35 19.93
CA TRP A 803 -12.57 29.72 21.34
C TRP A 803 -11.78 28.67 22.10
N TYR A 804 -10.62 29.07 22.62
CA TYR A 804 -9.66 28.22 23.30
C TYR A 804 -9.98 28.20 24.82
N ILE A 805 -10.48 27.09 25.36
CA ILE A 805 -10.82 26.99 26.79
C ILE A 805 -9.76 26.19 27.56
N TYR A 806 -9.02 26.92 28.38
CA TYR A 806 -8.00 26.42 29.29
C TYR A 806 -8.63 25.63 30.46
N LYS A 807 -8.44 24.30 30.51
CA LYS A 807 -8.88 23.47 31.66
C LYS A 807 -7.70 23.09 32.57
N ARG A 808 -7.75 23.59 33.81
CA ARG A 808 -6.80 23.27 34.88
C ARG A 808 -6.80 21.78 35.22
N ARG A 809 -5.60 21.24 35.45
CA ARG A 809 -5.38 20.01 36.23
C ARG A 809 -6.01 20.14 37.63
N ASN A 810 -6.65 19.07 38.11
CA ASN A 810 -6.76 18.76 39.53
C ASN A 810 -6.39 17.28 39.74
N LYS A 811 -5.58 17.00 40.76
CA LYS A 811 -5.30 15.65 41.26
C LYS A 811 -6.32 15.30 42.35
N ALA A 812 -6.90 14.10 42.33
CA ALA A 812 -7.22 13.29 43.50
C ALA A 812 -7.70 11.89 43.06
N SER A 813 -7.34 10.86 43.85
CA SER A 813 -7.64 9.42 43.69
C SER A 813 -7.35 8.82 42.32
#